data_AF-A0A9E2PNB2-F1
#
_entry.id   AF-A0A9E2PNB2-F1
#
_cell.length_a   1.000
_cell.length_b   1.000
_cell.length_c   1.000
_cell.angle_alpha   90.00
_cell.angle_beta   90.00
_cell.angle_gamma   90.00
#
_symmetry.space_group_name_H-M   'P 1'
#
loop_
_entity.id
_entity.type
_entity.pdbx_description
1 polymer ?
#
loop_
_entity_poly.entity_id
_entity_poly.type
_entity_poly.pdbx_seq_one_letter_code
_entity_poly.pdbx_strand_id
1 'polypeptide(L)'
;MRKHLILNVLKTMMFMLCMTSAVTGHTAGAPSVLVVTFDVEPVVRPWEQAWIDAGYQVKAVQYYRQVDWELLRRFNLLVVMPPLNYNVTGQDRAPYVAQPEEVAALSALVGRFLEQGGGVFFYGNCANTTLPPCVETLLKPYGANVLFEKVTDPNQTYQQPGRARQSFSFTANVVPFPSTEGVRTIYYPTGFFMYGPMTSPLKLSADWQVLVKGSATARSLAATYKTVHWPAWETNNLGTYTSKPPLIACRQVGKGRLAVSGLSPYMSMIWTGHPFYEDICLSRGDGHTPSDLGKLQSQLFRWLTTPSVGSTVLGGYVNEKRPLEYNEAQQRPIAWTPEYGRGGPDPYLPGIIGARTALTGGSGTVADWAQAARQAGLSWLVFAEDFARLTPQTWEKFKQECAAACADDLVMAPGWEILDVRGNHWLQAGLAMGWFAPSILSADGKRIEDAQNGRFGIAQTFTAAIQIKQNPAPSWSYKEYDAFAVVTQDGNGKVTDESLPEYLYQQALGDGVRPLAVALLTSPAQLANQALYRNYVPFRTVAEVKSWLSANRPDLQKGFISNGPQVRRWEGINLTRTPLAWYVPGTERWRAELSVRSEGDLAEVAIYDGPELYARYLPKAKDISIVLDGLHDQQRHLVAVIKDQAGRQALTSELETCDMLNRRTMCSDRNNSINGSYQMDPVSGRPIWCRPGSMQDKGQAMGIAPAMPEDPWIFNPPGVDGGIGVASFDLVMQVNDASWERGGPWLARSSCPLASKHMLIQQWNIDHEYKKVNGEMVSRSMINRTPYLPFRKLENWSMWVREVAPVMAPHDLPLIVAEGRVHFNRDVTVTESAWMGQGVVFGCAAQSVSPGENDQLALRIDNDQVRTGSVAQGFGWEGEVKAGGYFASYPGPLVNSALMVLDDGYRMSVSARLPTWSRAYLGVGKTGTVFKTGTDLDMHFLAIVTGLGGPPDTEQVEWVRRSMGLAGPPAYTVKATQGQVKGTKFFLELDAQDGGFTGVISQAKLPLTRLPIRIYGLNPHWSAAVYDRKRRELIPFGFTDGVGYASVDTRRGDSDVYIGSLATCDSPELRLWVVEESPTIVTIIAHNPTDKPITATVKRGAGYERVPVFQKLITVPAGSSLSWTAGDDKMHHP
;
A
#
# COMPACT_ATOMS: atom_id res chain seq x y z
N MET A 1 1.73 31.03 -24.06
CA MET A 1 3.04 30.66 -23.48
C MET A 1 3.64 31.73 -22.56
N ARG A 2 4.30 32.81 -23.02
CA ARG A 2 4.97 33.78 -22.12
C ARG A 2 4.03 34.43 -21.09
N LYS A 3 2.83 34.88 -21.47
CA LYS A 3 1.90 35.56 -20.55
C LYS A 3 1.33 34.68 -19.42
N HIS A 4 1.17 33.37 -19.62
CA HIS A 4 0.65 32.44 -18.59
C HIS A 4 1.73 31.86 -17.69
N LEU A 5 2.93 31.60 -18.23
CA LEU A 5 4.11 31.29 -17.41
C LEU A 5 4.45 32.50 -16.53
N ILE A 6 4.39 33.71 -17.09
CA ILE A 6 4.50 34.97 -16.34
C ILE A 6 3.37 35.11 -15.32
N LEU A 7 2.14 34.67 -15.60
CA LEU A 7 1.02 34.78 -14.63
C LEU A 7 1.14 33.81 -13.45
N ASN A 8 1.61 32.58 -13.66
CA ASN A 8 1.81 31.61 -12.59
C ASN A 8 3.06 31.94 -11.77
N VAL A 9 4.16 32.37 -12.43
CA VAL A 9 5.31 32.95 -11.74
C VAL A 9 4.92 34.23 -11.00
N LEU A 10 4.05 35.09 -11.55
CA LEU A 10 3.51 36.27 -10.88
C LEU A 10 2.56 35.94 -9.73
N LYS A 11 1.82 34.82 -9.76
CA LYS A 11 0.97 34.38 -8.64
C LYS A 11 1.81 33.83 -7.49
N THR A 12 2.84 33.03 -7.79
CA THR A 12 3.83 32.59 -6.79
C THR A 12 4.66 33.78 -6.28
N MET A 13 5.04 34.72 -7.14
CA MET A 13 5.68 35.98 -6.74
C MET A 13 4.72 36.91 -6.00
N MET A 14 3.42 36.96 -6.29
CA MET A 14 2.42 37.74 -5.52
C MET A 14 2.18 37.13 -4.16
N PHE A 15 2.20 35.80 -4.04
CA PHE A 15 2.17 35.12 -2.74
C PHE A 15 3.44 35.43 -1.93
N MET A 16 4.62 35.38 -2.57
CA MET A 16 5.86 35.85 -1.96
C MET A 16 5.83 37.35 -1.65
N LEU A 17 5.24 38.22 -2.48
CA LEU A 17 5.14 39.67 -2.27
C LEU A 17 4.13 40.04 -1.17
N CYS A 18 3.04 39.29 -1.00
CA CYS A 18 2.12 39.49 0.13
C CYS A 18 2.75 39.07 1.47
N MET A 19 3.68 38.11 1.46
CA MET A 19 4.48 37.74 2.64
C MET A 19 5.69 38.70 2.85
N THR A 20 6.37 39.13 1.78
CA THR A 20 7.59 39.97 1.84
C THR A 20 7.34 41.47 1.89
N SER A 21 6.17 41.98 1.47
CA SER A 21 5.81 43.40 1.70
C SER A 21 5.56 43.73 3.17
N ALA A 22 5.48 42.72 4.04
CA ALA A 22 5.55 42.87 5.49
C ALA A 22 6.98 42.73 6.07
N VAL A 23 7.99 42.44 5.24
CA VAL A 23 9.37 42.14 5.66
C VAL A 23 10.37 42.80 4.69
N THR A 24 10.35 44.13 4.61
CA THR A 24 11.50 44.91 4.11
C THR A 24 12.10 45.71 5.25
N GLY A 25 12.55 44.98 6.26
CA GLY A 25 13.42 45.46 7.32
C GLY A 25 14.22 44.27 7.83
N HIS A 26 15.47 44.14 7.41
CA HIS A 26 16.41 43.27 8.10
C HIS A 26 16.67 43.85 9.49
N THR A 27 15.89 43.39 10.47
CA THR A 27 16.14 43.64 11.90
C THR A 27 16.18 42.31 12.63
N ALA A 28 17.14 42.16 13.53
CA ALA A 28 17.19 41.09 14.51
C ALA A 28 15.80 40.84 15.14
N GLY A 29 15.36 39.57 15.20
CA GLY A 29 14.18 39.17 15.98
C GLY A 29 13.04 38.44 15.25
N ALA A 30 13.30 37.72 14.16
CA ALA A 30 12.28 36.82 13.61
C ALA A 30 11.92 35.73 14.66
N PRO A 31 10.63 35.50 14.96
CA PRO A 31 10.23 34.58 16.02
C PRO A 31 10.64 33.15 15.69
N SER A 32 11.17 32.48 16.70
CA SER A 32 11.51 31.05 16.64
C SER A 32 10.35 30.18 17.11
N VAL A 33 10.05 29.12 16.37
CA VAL A 33 8.88 28.26 16.55
C VAL A 33 9.32 26.80 16.70
N LEU A 34 8.93 26.17 17.80
CA LEU A 34 8.99 24.72 17.98
C LEU A 34 7.62 24.14 17.69
N VAL A 35 7.54 23.21 16.75
CA VAL A 35 6.31 22.47 16.45
C VAL A 35 6.43 21.06 17.00
N VAL A 36 5.51 20.68 17.86
CA VAL A 36 5.35 19.31 18.35
C VAL A 36 4.24 18.67 17.54
N THR A 37 4.58 17.73 16.68
CA THR A 37 3.68 17.05 15.75
C THR A 37 3.83 15.55 15.89
N PHE A 38 2.83 14.78 15.48
CA PHE A 38 2.88 13.31 15.39
C PHE A 38 3.33 12.82 14.01
N ASP A 39 3.53 13.74 13.06
CA ASP A 39 3.80 13.40 11.66
C ASP A 39 5.04 12.51 11.55
N VAL A 40 4.82 11.30 11.04
CA VAL A 40 5.70 10.15 11.22
C VAL A 40 6.92 10.17 10.31
N GLU A 41 6.93 11.07 9.32
CA GLU A 41 7.92 11.07 8.26
C GLU A 41 8.85 12.30 8.33
N PRO A 42 10.17 12.07 8.45
CA PRO A 42 11.17 13.13 8.44
C PRO A 42 11.43 13.72 7.04
N VAL A 43 10.71 13.28 6.00
CA VAL A 43 11.15 13.46 4.60
C VAL A 43 10.62 14.74 3.94
N VAL A 44 9.40 15.21 4.23
CA VAL A 44 8.87 16.44 3.62
C VAL A 44 7.89 17.17 4.55
N ARG A 45 8.18 18.42 4.92
CA ARG A 45 7.25 19.33 5.61
C ARG A 45 7.10 20.61 4.78
N PRO A 46 6.26 20.65 3.73
CA PRO A 46 6.12 21.83 2.86
C PRO A 46 5.73 23.08 3.65
N TRP A 47 4.94 22.92 4.71
CA TRP A 47 4.56 23.98 5.63
C TRP A 47 5.75 24.54 6.43
N GLU A 48 6.74 23.71 6.78
CA GLU A 48 7.95 24.15 7.48
C GLU A 48 8.77 25.06 6.57
N GLN A 49 8.97 24.65 5.32
CA GLN A 49 9.64 25.47 4.31
C GLN A 49 8.87 26.79 4.04
N ALA A 50 7.55 26.73 3.91
CA ALA A 50 6.73 27.93 3.70
C ALA A 50 6.87 28.94 4.86
N TRP A 51 7.06 28.46 6.09
CA TRP A 51 7.29 29.33 7.25
C TRP A 51 8.73 29.86 7.29
N ILE A 52 9.72 29.05 6.91
CA ILE A 52 11.11 29.50 6.76
C ILE A 52 11.20 30.61 5.69
N ASP A 53 10.55 30.41 4.55
CA ASP A 53 10.48 31.39 3.45
C ASP A 53 9.74 32.68 3.88
N ALA A 54 8.77 32.56 4.79
CA ALA A 54 8.11 33.70 5.44
C ALA A 54 8.95 34.36 6.56
N GLY A 55 10.17 33.87 6.80
CA GLY A 55 11.16 34.45 7.72
C GLY A 55 11.20 33.84 9.12
N TYR A 56 10.40 32.83 9.44
CA TYR A 56 10.40 32.19 10.76
C TYR A 56 11.63 31.28 10.97
N GLN A 57 12.05 31.12 12.22
CA GLN A 57 13.03 30.08 12.60
C GLN A 57 12.27 28.86 13.13
N VAL A 58 12.16 27.79 12.35
CA VAL A 58 11.27 26.66 12.66
C VAL A 58 12.08 25.40 12.96
N LYS A 59 11.66 24.69 14.01
CA LYS A 59 12.06 23.30 14.25
C LYS A 59 10.83 22.51 14.58
N ALA A 60 10.80 21.26 14.15
CA ALA A 60 9.70 20.38 14.47
C ALA A 60 10.18 19.03 15.01
N VAL A 61 9.46 18.51 16.01
CA VAL A 61 9.75 17.27 16.72
C VAL A 61 8.53 16.35 16.67
N GLN A 62 8.75 15.04 16.73
CA GLN A 62 7.76 14.03 16.39
C GLN A 62 6.96 13.52 17.59
N TYR A 63 7.44 13.72 18.82
CA TYR A 63 6.81 13.18 20.03
C TYR A 63 6.98 14.10 21.23
N TYR A 64 6.06 14.01 22.20
CA TYR A 64 6.11 14.84 23.41
C TYR A 64 7.38 14.57 24.22
N ARG A 65 7.83 13.31 24.28
CA ARG A 65 9.08 12.88 24.94
C ARG A 65 10.36 13.50 24.37
N GLN A 66 10.31 14.09 23.17
CA GLN A 66 11.47 14.79 22.57
C GLN A 66 11.57 16.25 23.03
N VAL A 67 10.59 16.74 23.78
CA VAL A 67 10.57 18.11 24.29
C VAL A 67 11.08 18.11 25.73
N ASP A 68 12.22 18.72 25.93
CA ASP A 68 12.72 19.11 27.25
C ASP A 68 12.83 20.63 27.36
N TRP A 69 13.24 21.12 28.54
CA TRP A 69 13.40 22.54 28.77
C TRP A 69 14.53 23.17 27.95
N GLU A 70 15.65 22.46 27.76
CA GLU A 70 16.81 22.99 27.06
C GLU A 70 16.53 23.19 25.57
N LEU A 71 15.74 22.31 24.98
CA LEU A 71 15.19 22.49 23.66
C LEU A 71 14.17 23.62 23.64
N LEU A 72 13.13 23.53 24.48
CA LEU A 72 11.97 24.45 24.43
C LEU A 72 12.36 25.91 24.65
N ARG A 73 13.29 26.19 25.56
CA ARG A 73 13.71 27.57 25.87
C ARG A 73 14.40 28.28 24.70
N ARG A 74 14.86 27.55 23.67
CA ARG A 74 15.45 28.15 22.47
C ARG A 74 14.41 28.80 21.55
N PHE A 75 13.12 28.65 21.85
CA PHE A 75 12.03 29.09 20.99
C PHE A 75 11.19 30.19 21.64
N ASN A 76 10.53 31.01 20.81
CA ASN A 76 9.56 32.02 21.25
C ASN A 76 8.12 31.49 21.25
N LEU A 77 7.83 30.52 20.38
CA LEU A 77 6.52 29.90 20.19
C LEU A 77 6.62 28.38 20.26
N LEU A 78 5.70 27.77 20.99
CA LEU A 78 5.43 26.34 20.95
C LEU A 78 4.08 26.10 20.24
N VAL A 79 4.08 25.37 19.14
CA VAL A 79 2.87 24.88 18.48
C VAL A 79 2.69 23.42 18.86
N VAL A 80 1.57 23.08 19.51
CA VAL A 80 1.27 21.72 19.94
C VAL A 80 0.12 21.16 19.12
N MET A 81 0.39 20.06 18.42
CA MET A 81 -0.63 19.25 17.78
C MET A 81 -0.96 18.03 18.64
N PRO A 82 -2.25 17.69 18.83
CA PRO A 82 -2.60 16.43 19.44
C PRO A 82 -2.09 15.27 18.59
N PRO A 83 -1.59 14.17 19.21
CA PRO A 83 -1.26 12.98 18.47
C PRO A 83 -2.48 12.46 17.74
N LEU A 84 -2.24 11.81 16.60
CA LEU A 84 -3.26 10.96 16.02
C LEU A 84 -3.46 9.78 16.95
N ASN A 85 -4.69 9.59 17.42
CA ASN A 85 -5.07 8.38 18.15
C ASN A 85 -5.35 7.29 17.10
N TYR A 86 -4.32 6.95 16.31
CA TYR A 86 -4.39 5.86 15.35
C TYR A 86 -4.33 4.55 16.13
N ASN A 87 -5.47 4.02 16.57
CA ASN A 87 -5.58 2.61 16.93
C ASN A 87 -5.93 1.74 15.70
N VAL A 88 -5.66 2.19 14.46
CA VAL A 88 -6.30 1.63 13.25
C VAL A 88 -5.33 1.33 12.08
N THR A 89 -4.01 1.53 12.15
CA THR A 89 -3.12 1.17 11.01
C THR A 89 -1.80 0.55 11.47
N GLY A 90 -1.68 -0.76 11.27
CA GLY A 90 -0.47 -1.56 11.50
C GLY A 90 0.60 -1.32 10.43
N GLN A 91 1.26 -0.16 10.46
CA GLN A 91 2.63 -0.07 9.96
C GLN A 91 3.59 -0.30 11.14
N ASP A 92 4.77 -0.85 10.88
CA ASP A 92 5.84 -1.33 11.81
C ASP A 92 6.36 -0.33 12.87
N ARG A 93 5.65 0.75 13.15
CA ARG A 93 5.87 1.63 14.29
C ARG A 93 4.58 1.66 15.08
N ALA A 94 4.58 1.03 16.26
CA ALA A 94 3.48 1.15 17.21
C ALA A 94 3.01 2.62 17.25
N PRO A 95 1.73 2.92 16.98
CA PRO A 95 1.24 4.29 16.95
C PRO A 95 1.58 4.94 18.28
N TYR A 96 2.20 6.12 18.24
CA TYR A 96 2.61 6.81 19.45
C TYR A 96 1.36 7.23 20.23
N VAL A 97 1.05 6.44 21.25
CA VAL A 97 0.13 6.83 22.31
C VAL A 97 0.96 7.58 23.34
N ALA A 98 0.75 8.88 23.43
CA ALA A 98 1.41 9.71 24.45
C ALA A 98 1.08 9.14 25.83
N GLN A 99 2.10 8.69 26.56
CA GLN A 99 1.90 8.11 27.87
C GLN A 99 1.49 9.19 28.87
N PRO A 100 0.71 8.86 29.92
CA PRO A 100 0.26 9.85 30.91
C PRO A 100 1.41 10.69 31.50
N GLU A 101 2.57 10.08 31.75
CA GLU A 101 3.77 10.74 32.24
C GLU A 101 4.39 11.72 31.23
N GLU A 102 4.37 11.39 29.94
CA GLU A 102 4.85 12.27 28.87
C GLU A 102 3.95 13.50 28.72
N VAL A 103 2.63 13.29 28.82
CA VAL A 103 1.62 14.37 28.78
C VAL A 103 1.77 15.28 30.01
N ALA A 104 1.96 14.70 31.20
CA ALA A 104 2.19 15.45 32.42
C ALA A 104 3.49 16.27 32.34
N ALA A 105 4.57 15.68 31.82
CA ALA A 105 5.84 16.37 31.62
C ALA A 105 5.70 17.54 30.63
N LEU A 106 5.04 17.34 29.49
CA LEU A 106 4.78 18.41 28.54
C LEU A 106 3.91 19.51 29.15
N SER A 107 2.87 19.16 29.92
CA SER A 107 2.01 20.13 30.60
C SER A 107 2.80 21.04 31.55
N ALA A 108 3.72 20.45 32.33
CA ALA A 108 4.62 21.19 33.21
C ALA A 108 5.57 22.12 32.43
N LEU A 109 6.13 21.65 31.30
CA LEU A 109 6.97 22.47 30.42
C LEU A 109 6.20 23.64 29.81
N VAL A 110 4.96 23.42 29.37
CA VAL A 110 4.07 24.47 28.84
C VAL A 110 3.81 25.54 29.90
N GLY A 111 3.52 25.13 31.14
CA GLY A 111 3.34 26.07 32.26
C GLY A 111 4.57 26.94 32.48
N ARG A 112 5.75 26.31 32.62
CA ARG A 112 7.04 27.00 32.77
C ARG A 112 7.33 27.95 31.60
N PHE A 113 7.05 27.52 30.37
CA PHE A 113 7.29 28.33 29.18
C PHE A 113 6.41 29.58 29.14
N LEU A 114 5.12 29.45 29.47
CA LEU A 114 4.20 30.59 29.61
C LEU A 114 4.62 31.54 30.74
N GLU A 115 5.07 31.04 31.89
CA GLU A 115 5.57 31.86 33.00
C GLU A 115 6.78 32.73 32.60
N GLN A 116 7.62 32.23 31.68
CA GLN A 116 8.81 32.93 31.18
C GLN A 116 8.53 33.86 29.98
N GLY A 117 7.27 34.03 29.58
CA GLY A 117 6.88 34.91 28.47
C GLY A 117 6.74 34.21 27.11
N GLY A 118 6.80 32.87 27.08
CA GLY A 118 6.63 32.09 25.87
C GLY A 118 5.22 32.17 25.31
N GLY A 119 5.10 32.01 23.99
CA GLY A 119 3.82 31.90 23.29
C GLY A 119 3.45 30.44 23.04
N VAL A 120 2.20 30.03 23.26
CA VAL A 120 1.76 28.66 22.97
C VAL A 120 0.52 28.67 22.09
N PHE A 121 0.53 27.87 21.03
CA PHE A 121 -0.61 27.65 20.14
C PHE A 121 -1.01 26.17 20.13
N PHE A 122 -2.23 25.87 20.56
CA PHE A 122 -2.79 24.51 20.54
C PHE A 122 -3.77 24.30 19.40
N TYR A 123 -3.59 23.20 18.68
CA TYR A 123 -4.65 22.65 17.85
C TYR A 123 -5.57 21.76 18.68
N GLY A 124 -6.88 21.92 18.50
CA GLY A 124 -7.87 21.27 19.35
C GLY A 124 -8.22 19.84 18.93
N ASN A 125 -8.13 19.53 17.63
CA ASN A 125 -8.41 18.18 17.11
C ASN A 125 -7.61 17.94 15.82
N CYS A 126 -7.12 16.72 15.63
CA CYS A 126 -6.47 16.24 14.41
C CYS A 126 -7.37 15.28 13.62
N ALA A 127 -8.69 15.53 13.61
CA ALA A 127 -9.69 14.67 12.97
C ALA A 127 -9.66 13.21 13.46
N ASN A 128 -9.47 13.01 14.77
CA ASN A 128 -9.39 11.68 15.40
C ASN A 128 -10.78 11.01 15.58
N THR A 129 -10.81 9.67 15.70
CA THR A 129 -12.03 8.88 16.05
C THR A 129 -12.65 9.26 17.39
N THR A 130 -11.83 9.78 18.28
CA THR A 130 -12.17 10.30 19.60
C THR A 130 -11.25 11.47 19.92
N LEU A 131 -11.63 12.35 20.86
CA LEU A 131 -10.66 13.32 21.40
C LEU A 131 -9.59 12.56 22.20
N PRO A 132 -8.30 12.71 21.89
CA PRO A 132 -7.25 12.11 22.69
C PRO A 132 -7.32 12.65 24.14
N PRO A 133 -7.25 11.80 25.18
CA PRO A 133 -7.28 12.25 26.58
C PRO A 133 -6.21 13.28 26.94
N CYS A 134 -5.09 13.29 26.19
CA CYS A 134 -4.03 14.27 26.37
C CYS A 134 -4.46 15.72 26.05
N VAL A 135 -5.40 15.94 25.12
CA VAL A 135 -5.90 17.29 24.78
C VAL A 135 -6.61 17.92 25.97
N GLU A 136 -7.50 17.16 26.60
CA GLU A 136 -8.18 17.59 27.81
C GLU A 136 -7.16 17.86 28.92
N THR A 137 -6.21 16.96 29.12
CA THR A 137 -5.18 17.09 30.17
C THR A 137 -4.31 18.35 29.98
N LEU A 138 -3.94 18.71 28.75
CA LEU A 138 -3.10 19.87 28.46
C LEU A 138 -3.85 21.22 28.55
N LEU A 139 -5.15 21.25 28.21
CA LEU A 139 -5.94 22.49 28.16
C LEU A 139 -6.75 22.77 29.45
N LYS A 140 -7.10 21.72 30.21
CA LYS A 140 -7.88 21.83 31.45
C LYS A 140 -7.29 22.82 32.47
N PRO A 141 -5.97 22.87 32.73
CA PRO A 141 -5.38 23.86 33.65
C PRO A 141 -5.65 25.31 33.25
N TYR A 142 -5.93 25.57 31.97
CA TYR A 142 -6.17 26.90 31.42
C TYR A 142 -7.65 27.17 31.15
N GLY A 143 -8.57 26.33 31.62
CA GLY A 143 -10.02 26.54 31.48
C GLY A 143 -10.53 26.44 30.04
N ALA A 144 -9.85 25.68 29.18
CA ALA A 144 -10.29 25.40 27.82
C ALA A 144 -10.55 23.90 27.61
N ASN A 145 -11.55 23.59 26.79
CA ASN A 145 -11.83 22.24 26.32
C ASN A 145 -12.28 22.29 24.86
N VAL A 146 -11.88 21.29 24.08
CA VAL A 146 -12.32 21.10 22.70
C VAL A 146 -13.44 20.08 22.75
N LEU A 147 -14.58 20.36 22.13
CA LEU A 147 -15.70 19.41 22.15
C LEU A 147 -15.58 18.45 20.97
N PHE A 148 -15.92 17.18 21.18
CA PHE A 148 -15.99 16.20 20.09
C PHE A 148 -17.31 16.36 19.31
N GLU A 149 -17.43 17.52 18.69
CA GLU A 149 -18.59 17.94 17.91
C GLU A 149 -18.09 18.49 16.57
N LYS A 150 -18.95 18.44 15.56
CA LYS A 150 -18.71 19.03 14.25
C LYS A 150 -19.39 20.39 14.15
N VAL A 151 -18.67 21.41 13.71
CA VAL A 151 -19.27 22.70 13.32
C VAL A 151 -19.73 22.65 11.86
N THR A 152 -20.94 23.14 11.60
CA THR A 152 -21.48 23.32 10.24
C THR A 152 -22.28 24.61 10.14
N ASP A 153 -22.39 25.17 8.93
CA ASP A 153 -23.31 26.26 8.63
C ASP A 153 -24.00 26.00 7.28
N PRO A 154 -25.25 25.50 7.27
CA PRO A 154 -25.95 25.16 6.03
C PRO A 154 -26.22 26.38 5.15
N ASN A 155 -26.25 27.60 5.70
CA ASN A 155 -26.57 28.82 4.96
C ASN A 155 -25.33 29.51 4.39
N GLN A 156 -24.13 29.14 4.84
CA GLN A 156 -22.85 29.62 4.31
C GLN A 156 -22.01 28.41 3.94
N THR A 157 -22.44 27.67 2.93
CA THR A 157 -21.71 26.51 2.42
C THR A 157 -20.97 26.88 1.14
N TYR A 158 -19.71 26.47 1.08
CA TYR A 158 -18.96 26.40 -0.15
C TYR A 158 -18.58 24.95 -0.39
N GLN A 159 -19.00 24.44 -1.53
CA GLN A 159 -18.60 23.13 -1.99
C GLN A 159 -17.43 23.34 -2.95
N GLN A 160 -16.26 22.80 -2.59
CA GLN A 160 -15.10 22.84 -3.47
C GLN A 160 -15.47 22.27 -4.86
N PRO A 161 -15.23 23.01 -5.96
CA PRO A 161 -15.40 22.53 -7.31
C PRO A 161 -14.29 21.51 -7.61
N GLY A 162 -14.64 20.36 -8.21
CA GLY A 162 -13.65 19.33 -8.56
C GLY A 162 -12.89 18.73 -7.35
N ARG A 163 -11.96 17.81 -7.62
CA ARG A 163 -10.98 17.24 -6.67
C ARG A 163 -11.55 16.44 -5.48
N ALA A 164 -11.72 17.06 -4.31
CA ALA A 164 -12.14 16.40 -3.06
C ALA A 164 -13.65 16.41 -2.86
N ARG A 165 -14.34 17.38 -3.48
CA ARG A 165 -15.69 17.78 -3.08
C ARG A 165 -15.78 17.94 -1.56
N GLN A 166 -14.80 18.61 -0.97
CA GLN A 166 -14.84 18.94 0.45
C GLN A 166 -15.79 20.11 0.67
N SER A 167 -16.66 19.97 1.67
CA SER A 167 -17.54 21.06 2.11
C SER A 167 -16.82 21.96 3.10
N PHE A 168 -16.96 23.25 2.89
CA PHE A 168 -16.48 24.33 3.75
C PHE A 168 -17.64 25.22 4.14
N SER A 169 -17.47 25.94 5.23
CA SER A 169 -18.27 27.11 5.56
C SER A 169 -17.35 28.29 5.79
N PHE A 170 -17.91 29.49 5.75
CA PHE A 170 -17.16 30.69 6.09
C PHE A 170 -17.86 31.51 7.17
N THR A 171 -17.12 32.42 7.78
CA THR A 171 -17.63 33.35 8.78
C THR A 171 -16.91 34.68 8.69
N ALA A 172 -17.67 35.76 8.80
CA ALA A 172 -17.14 37.11 9.00
C ALA A 172 -17.21 37.55 10.48
N ASN A 173 -17.58 36.64 11.38
CA ASN A 173 -17.71 36.90 12.82
C ASN A 173 -16.34 36.87 13.51
N VAL A 174 -15.54 37.87 13.17
CA VAL A 174 -14.18 38.11 13.67
C VAL A 174 -14.24 39.25 14.68
N VAL A 175 -13.79 38.99 15.90
CA VAL A 175 -13.79 39.98 16.99
C VAL A 175 -12.57 40.90 16.83
N PRO A 176 -12.73 42.24 16.88
CA PRO A 176 -11.59 43.16 16.85
C PRO A 176 -10.59 42.89 17.97
N PHE A 177 -9.35 42.64 17.59
CA PHE A 177 -8.23 42.32 18.47
C PHE A 177 -6.91 42.56 17.69
N PRO A 178 -5.76 42.80 18.35
CA PRO A 178 -4.51 43.04 17.63
C PRO A 178 -4.11 41.96 16.61
N SER A 179 -4.44 40.69 16.86
CA SER A 179 -4.15 39.60 15.92
C SER A 179 -5.23 39.36 14.86
N THR A 180 -6.33 40.12 14.87
CA THR A 180 -7.40 40.04 13.87
C THR A 180 -7.48 41.29 12.98
N GLU A 181 -6.46 42.15 13.03
CA GLU A 181 -6.45 43.40 12.27
C GLU A 181 -6.49 43.15 10.76
N GLY A 182 -7.55 43.67 10.14
CA GLY A 182 -7.82 43.51 8.71
C GLY A 182 -8.13 42.07 8.30
N VAL A 183 -8.48 41.19 9.24
CA VAL A 183 -9.06 39.86 8.98
C VAL A 183 -10.58 40.04 8.85
N ARG A 184 -11.13 39.70 7.68
CA ARG A 184 -12.54 39.94 7.34
C ARG A 184 -13.34 38.66 7.26
N THR A 185 -12.75 37.59 6.75
CA THR A 185 -13.48 36.33 6.51
C THR A 185 -12.59 35.13 6.76
N ILE A 186 -13.14 34.09 7.37
CA ILE A 186 -12.42 32.83 7.63
C ILE A 186 -13.23 31.68 7.05
N TYR A 187 -12.62 30.90 6.16
CA TYR A 187 -13.15 29.61 5.71
C TYR A 187 -12.65 28.48 6.60
N TYR A 188 -13.55 27.57 6.98
CA TYR A 188 -13.25 26.39 7.79
C TYR A 188 -13.95 25.15 7.23
N PRO A 189 -13.31 23.97 7.30
CA PRO A 189 -13.89 22.74 6.78
C PRO A 189 -15.04 22.26 7.67
N THR A 190 -16.14 21.81 7.06
CA THR A 190 -17.32 21.30 7.79
C THR A 190 -17.47 19.79 7.69
N GLY A 191 -16.62 19.10 6.93
CA GLY A 191 -16.65 17.64 6.80
C GLY A 191 -16.05 16.89 8.00
N PHE A 192 -16.07 15.58 7.86
CA PHE A 192 -15.21 14.68 8.63
C PHE A 192 -13.99 14.35 7.77
N PHE A 193 -12.83 14.17 8.40
CA PHE A 193 -11.65 13.64 7.73
C PHE A 193 -11.22 12.35 8.42
N MET A 194 -11.18 11.24 7.66
CA MET A 194 -11.00 9.84 8.05
C MET A 194 -11.87 9.30 9.20
N TYR A 195 -11.80 9.97 10.34
CA TYR A 195 -12.17 9.45 11.64
C TYR A 195 -12.82 10.50 12.55
N GLY A 196 -12.77 11.80 12.26
CA GLY A 196 -13.32 12.81 13.17
C GLY A 196 -13.67 14.17 12.57
N PRO A 197 -14.28 15.07 13.37
CA PRO A 197 -14.63 16.41 12.93
C PRO A 197 -13.39 17.23 12.54
N MET A 198 -13.43 17.92 11.39
CA MET A 198 -12.33 18.80 10.98
C MET A 198 -12.38 20.20 11.61
N THR A 199 -13.55 20.62 12.08
CA THR A 199 -13.72 21.83 12.90
C THR A 199 -14.59 21.49 14.09
N SER A 200 -14.03 21.66 15.27
CA SER A 200 -14.69 21.43 16.55
C SER A 200 -14.89 22.74 17.31
N PRO A 201 -16.01 22.91 18.03
CA PRO A 201 -16.23 24.12 18.82
C PRO A 201 -15.42 24.05 20.13
N LEU A 202 -15.09 25.23 20.65
CA LEU A 202 -14.35 25.39 21.91
C LEU A 202 -15.30 25.72 23.06
N LYS A 203 -15.15 25.01 24.19
CA LYS A 203 -15.76 25.34 25.47
C LYS A 203 -14.71 26.02 26.36
N LEU A 204 -14.95 27.27 26.74
CA LEU A 204 -13.95 28.15 27.35
C LEU A 204 -14.48 28.78 28.64
N SER A 205 -13.61 29.03 29.61
CA SER A 205 -13.88 29.88 30.77
C SER A 205 -13.97 31.37 30.36
N ALA A 206 -14.46 32.22 31.26
CA ALA A 206 -14.68 33.65 30.99
C ALA A 206 -13.39 34.44 30.68
N ASP A 207 -12.22 33.93 31.09
CA ASP A 207 -10.92 34.59 30.90
C ASP A 207 -10.38 34.50 29.46
N TRP A 208 -11.07 33.76 28.59
CA TRP A 208 -10.68 33.61 27.19
C TRP A 208 -11.33 34.67 26.31
N GLN A 209 -10.52 35.33 25.49
CA GLN A 209 -10.99 36.18 24.40
C GLN A 209 -11.23 35.30 23.17
N VAL A 210 -12.49 35.14 22.77
CA VAL A 210 -12.82 34.50 21.49
C VAL A 210 -12.52 35.48 20.35
N LEU A 211 -11.69 35.05 19.41
CA LEU A 211 -11.26 35.82 18.24
C LEU A 211 -12.14 35.56 17.02
N VAL A 212 -12.52 34.29 16.82
CA VAL A 212 -13.35 33.87 15.68
C VAL A 212 -14.49 32.99 16.18
N LYS A 213 -15.70 33.29 15.71
CA LYS A 213 -16.91 32.49 15.95
C LYS A 213 -17.50 32.04 14.61
N GLY A 214 -18.29 30.97 14.64
CA GLY A 214 -19.20 30.68 13.53
C GLY A 214 -20.16 31.85 13.27
N SER A 215 -20.80 31.84 12.10
CA SER A 215 -21.83 32.83 11.75
C SER A 215 -23.05 32.72 12.69
N ALA A 216 -24.04 33.59 12.50
CA ALA A 216 -25.31 33.49 13.23
C ALA A 216 -26.07 32.18 12.98
N THR A 217 -25.87 31.55 11.81
CA THR A 217 -26.56 30.33 11.38
C THR A 217 -25.70 29.07 11.57
N ALA A 218 -24.41 29.24 11.88
CA ALA A 218 -23.51 28.15 12.21
C ALA A 218 -23.89 27.49 13.54
N ARG A 219 -23.86 26.17 13.60
CA ARG A 219 -24.18 25.36 14.78
C ARG A 219 -23.20 24.21 14.94
N SER A 220 -23.10 23.67 16.14
CA SER A 220 -22.39 22.41 16.38
C SER A 220 -23.35 21.23 16.44
N LEU A 221 -22.84 20.07 16.03
CA LEU A 221 -23.57 18.82 15.94
C LEU A 221 -22.77 17.76 16.70
N ALA A 222 -23.44 16.98 17.54
CA ALA A 222 -22.79 15.88 18.23
C ALA A 222 -22.20 14.89 17.21
N ALA A 223 -20.95 14.49 17.40
CA ALA A 223 -20.35 13.44 16.61
C ALA A 223 -20.53 12.11 17.34
N THR A 224 -21.54 11.33 16.96
CA THR A 224 -21.73 9.96 17.47
C THR A 224 -21.24 8.95 16.44
N TYR A 225 -20.41 8.01 16.89
CA TYR A 225 -19.95 6.88 16.09
C TYR A 225 -21.12 5.93 15.88
N LYS A 226 -21.66 5.80 14.66
CA LYS A 226 -22.78 4.87 14.42
C LYS A 226 -22.35 3.41 14.18
N THR A 227 -21.10 3.19 13.82
CA THR A 227 -20.50 1.86 13.56
C THR A 227 -19.01 2.05 13.39
N VAL A 228 -18.21 1.02 13.70
CA VAL A 228 -16.74 1.06 13.69
C VAL A 228 -16.17 1.03 12.25
N HIS A 229 -16.55 1.99 11.38
CA HIS A 229 -15.88 2.46 10.14
C HIS A 229 -16.57 2.26 8.76
N TRP A 230 -17.33 3.28 8.32
CA TRP A 230 -17.24 4.03 7.04
C TRP A 230 -18.28 5.17 7.18
N PRO A 231 -18.00 6.47 6.92
CA PRO A 231 -18.66 7.56 7.62
C PRO A 231 -20.16 7.68 7.30
N ALA A 232 -20.99 7.01 8.08
CA ALA A 232 -22.38 7.35 8.32
C ALA A 232 -22.46 7.97 9.72
N TRP A 233 -21.85 9.15 9.89
CA TRP A 233 -22.00 9.93 11.10
C TRP A 233 -23.43 10.42 11.20
N GLU A 234 -24.12 10.12 12.29
CA GLU A 234 -25.37 10.81 12.60
C GLU A 234 -25.03 12.17 13.21
N THR A 235 -25.06 13.21 12.39
CA THR A 235 -24.83 14.58 12.87
C THR A 235 -26.09 15.41 12.92
N ASN A 236 -27.27 14.81 13.08
CA ASN A 236 -28.49 15.60 13.20
C ASN A 236 -28.83 15.95 14.65
N ASN A 237 -28.18 15.30 15.62
CA ASN A 237 -28.28 15.67 17.02
C ASN A 237 -27.55 16.99 17.23
N LEU A 238 -28.29 18.00 17.71
CA LEU A 238 -27.73 19.28 18.08
C LEU A 238 -26.65 19.07 19.14
N GLY A 239 -25.48 19.65 18.89
CA GLY A 239 -24.40 19.71 19.86
C GLY A 239 -24.62 20.86 20.86
N THR A 240 -23.53 21.25 21.52
CA THR A 240 -23.54 22.28 22.56
C THR A 240 -23.98 23.65 22.07
N TYR A 241 -23.64 24.04 20.84
CA TYR A 241 -23.87 25.40 20.32
C TYR A 241 -24.91 25.40 19.21
N THR A 242 -26.05 26.05 19.45
CA THR A 242 -27.12 26.25 18.45
C THR A 242 -26.86 27.42 17.50
N SER A 243 -25.97 28.34 17.87
CA SER A 243 -25.53 29.47 17.04
C SER A 243 -24.11 29.92 17.43
N LYS A 244 -23.37 30.55 16.50
CA LYS A 244 -22.08 31.24 16.74
C LYS A 244 -21.05 30.44 17.58
N PRO A 245 -20.77 29.16 17.28
CA PRO A 245 -19.80 28.36 18.04
C PRO A 245 -18.41 29.04 18.07
N PRO A 246 -17.71 29.09 19.22
CA PRO A 246 -16.33 29.59 19.29
C PRO A 246 -15.36 28.68 18.52
N LEU A 247 -14.54 29.27 17.65
CA LEU A 247 -13.62 28.53 16.77
C LEU A 247 -12.14 28.77 17.11
N ILE A 248 -11.76 30.01 17.39
CA ILE A 248 -10.38 30.40 17.74
C ILE A 248 -10.45 31.37 18.92
N ALA A 249 -9.62 31.14 19.94
CA ALA A 249 -9.55 31.98 21.13
C ALA A 249 -8.11 32.14 21.63
N CYS A 250 -7.87 33.22 22.37
CA CYS A 250 -6.59 33.49 23.02
C CYS A 250 -6.77 34.03 24.44
N ARG A 251 -5.71 33.95 25.23
CA ARG A 251 -5.62 34.59 26.56
C ARG A 251 -4.17 34.87 26.96
N GLN A 252 -4.00 35.77 27.90
CA GLN A 252 -2.74 35.94 28.62
C GLN A 252 -2.65 34.87 29.75
N VAL A 253 -1.46 34.32 29.97
CA VAL A 253 -1.17 33.39 31.08
C VAL A 253 0.18 33.75 31.67
N GLY A 254 0.20 34.29 32.89
CA GLY A 254 1.41 34.85 33.47
C GLY A 254 2.02 35.92 32.56
N LYS A 255 3.33 35.82 32.28
CA LYS A 255 4.04 36.71 31.35
C LYS A 255 3.80 36.34 29.88
N GLY A 256 3.40 35.10 29.61
CA GLY A 256 3.22 34.53 28.28
C GLY A 256 1.80 34.61 27.75
N ARG A 257 1.60 34.02 26.57
CA ARG A 257 0.34 34.07 25.83
C ARG A 257 -0.02 32.71 25.28
N LEU A 258 -1.31 32.41 25.30
CA LEU A 258 -1.86 31.11 24.90
C LEU A 258 -2.98 31.32 23.88
N ALA A 259 -3.03 30.51 22.85
CA ALA A 259 -4.14 30.42 21.91
C ALA A 259 -4.52 28.97 21.64
N VAL A 260 -5.80 28.77 21.31
CA VAL A 260 -6.35 27.47 20.92
C VAL A 260 -7.24 27.64 19.69
N SER A 261 -7.13 26.70 18.76
CA SER A 261 -7.96 26.62 17.57
C SER A 261 -8.70 25.29 17.53
N GLY A 262 -10.02 25.34 17.33
CA GLY A 262 -10.85 24.17 17.09
C GLY A 262 -10.75 23.63 15.66
N LEU A 263 -10.08 24.35 14.76
CA LEU A 263 -9.81 23.88 13.40
C LEU A 263 -8.73 22.81 13.42
N SER A 264 -8.83 21.86 12.51
CA SER A 264 -7.78 20.87 12.28
C SER A 264 -6.49 21.51 11.77
N PRO A 265 -5.30 21.07 12.23
CA PRO A 265 -4.02 21.52 11.68
C PRO A 265 -3.84 21.13 10.22
N TYR A 266 -4.61 20.18 9.70
CA TYR A 266 -4.50 19.70 8.33
C TYR A 266 -4.73 20.80 7.28
N MET A 267 -5.88 21.49 7.33
CA MET A 267 -6.23 22.54 6.35
C MET A 267 -5.64 23.91 6.68
N SER A 268 -5.11 24.07 7.89
CA SER A 268 -4.63 25.36 8.38
C SER A 268 -3.10 25.40 8.52
N MET A 269 -2.42 24.27 8.34
CA MET A 269 -0.97 24.20 8.51
C MET A 269 -0.33 23.06 7.71
N ILE A 270 -0.61 21.80 8.04
CA ILE A 270 0.10 20.63 7.51
C ILE A 270 0.02 20.58 5.98
N TRP A 271 -1.11 20.94 5.38
CA TRP A 271 -1.34 20.89 3.93
C TRP A 271 -1.39 22.26 3.26
N THR A 272 -0.73 23.25 3.86
CA THR A 272 -0.56 24.58 3.25
C THR A 272 0.09 24.43 1.88
N GLY A 273 -0.49 25.05 0.84
CA GLY A 273 0.03 25.00 -0.53
C GLY A 273 -0.22 23.68 -1.26
N HIS A 274 -0.91 22.71 -0.64
CA HIS A 274 -1.22 21.45 -1.28
C HIS A 274 -2.30 21.66 -2.37
N PRO A 275 -2.06 21.26 -3.64
CA PRO A 275 -3.00 21.51 -4.74
C PRO A 275 -4.42 21.02 -4.43
N PHE A 276 -4.57 19.85 -3.79
CA PHE A 276 -5.88 19.30 -3.43
C PHE A 276 -6.77 20.21 -2.57
N TYR A 277 -6.21 21.09 -1.74
CA TYR A 277 -7.00 21.99 -0.87
C TYR A 277 -7.13 23.41 -1.38
N GLU A 278 -6.44 23.73 -2.48
CA GLU A 278 -6.59 24.97 -3.24
C GLU A 278 -6.43 26.25 -2.39
N ASP A 279 -5.77 26.13 -1.23
CA ASP A 279 -5.66 27.17 -0.20
C ASP A 279 -7.02 27.81 0.18
N ILE A 280 -8.13 27.07 0.08
CA ILE A 280 -9.49 27.56 0.36
C ILE A 280 -9.56 28.13 1.78
N CYS A 281 -9.08 27.37 2.77
CA CYS A 281 -9.06 27.82 4.15
C CYS A 281 -8.08 28.96 4.39
N LEU A 282 -6.95 29.02 3.70
CA LEU A 282 -5.86 29.93 4.03
C LEU A 282 -6.01 31.32 3.41
N SER A 283 -6.26 31.37 2.10
CA SER A 283 -6.24 32.61 1.31
C SER A 283 -7.30 32.69 0.21
N ARG A 284 -7.59 31.58 -0.49
CA ARG A 284 -8.42 31.62 -1.71
C ARG A 284 -9.91 31.82 -1.43
N GLY A 285 -10.44 31.16 -0.38
CA GLY A 285 -11.88 31.03 -0.18
C GLY A 285 -12.58 30.43 -1.41
N ASP A 286 -13.73 30.98 -1.81
CA ASP A 286 -14.52 30.48 -2.94
C ASP A 286 -14.10 31.05 -4.33
N GLY A 287 -13.08 31.91 -4.36
CA GLY A 287 -12.63 32.63 -5.56
C GLY A 287 -13.28 34.01 -5.75
N HIS A 288 -14.35 34.32 -5.01
CA HIS A 288 -14.98 35.64 -4.93
C HIS A 288 -14.75 36.30 -3.57
N THR A 289 -14.91 35.53 -2.50
CA THR A 289 -14.66 35.91 -1.11
C THR A 289 -13.40 35.19 -0.64
N PRO A 290 -12.28 35.91 -0.40
CA PRO A 290 -11.06 35.29 0.09
C PRO A 290 -11.20 34.84 1.56
N SER A 291 -10.33 33.93 1.96
CA SER A 291 -10.13 33.61 3.38
C SER A 291 -8.93 34.39 3.91
N ASP A 292 -8.99 34.83 5.16
CA ASP A 292 -7.91 35.53 5.85
C ASP A 292 -7.28 34.67 6.96
N LEU A 293 -7.47 33.34 6.93
CA LEU A 293 -6.97 32.46 8.00
C LEU A 293 -5.44 32.46 8.07
N GLY A 294 -4.73 32.42 6.94
CA GLY A 294 -3.27 32.48 6.92
C GLY A 294 -2.75 33.81 7.50
N LYS A 295 -3.46 34.91 7.20
CA LYS A 295 -3.19 36.23 7.77
C LYS A 295 -3.40 36.25 9.29
N LEU A 296 -4.55 35.74 9.75
CA LEU A 296 -4.88 35.61 11.17
C LEU A 296 -3.82 34.78 11.90
N GLN A 297 -3.41 33.63 11.35
CA GLN A 297 -2.39 32.78 11.97
C GLN A 297 -1.05 33.49 12.10
N SER A 298 -0.57 34.14 11.03
CA SER A 298 0.69 34.88 11.08
C SER A 298 0.65 36.01 12.12
N GLN A 299 -0.44 36.79 12.16
CA GLN A 299 -0.64 37.86 13.13
C GLN A 299 -0.76 37.31 14.56
N LEU A 300 -1.47 36.20 14.75
CA LEU A 300 -1.61 35.54 16.04
C LEU A 300 -0.27 35.00 16.55
N PHE A 301 0.58 34.43 15.70
CA PHE A 301 1.93 34.00 16.09
C PHE A 301 2.82 35.17 16.51
N ARG A 302 2.75 36.31 15.81
CA ARG A 302 3.43 37.54 16.24
C ARG A 302 2.93 38.03 17.59
N TRP A 303 1.61 38.00 17.80
CA TRP A 303 1.03 38.34 19.09
C TRP A 303 1.47 37.37 20.20
N LEU A 304 1.48 36.06 19.96
CA LEU A 304 1.91 35.06 20.94
C LEU A 304 3.38 35.24 21.34
N THR A 305 4.23 35.61 20.39
CA THR A 305 5.69 35.71 20.59
C THR A 305 6.12 37.06 21.16
N THR A 306 5.30 38.10 21.07
CA THR A 306 5.63 39.46 21.54
C THR A 306 6.27 39.50 22.94
N PRO A 307 5.84 38.73 23.96
CA PRO A 307 6.45 38.82 25.29
C PRO A 307 7.86 38.20 25.39
N SER A 308 8.27 37.37 24.42
CA SER A 308 9.57 36.69 24.43
C SER A 308 10.53 37.15 23.33
N VAL A 309 10.06 37.86 22.30
CA VAL A 309 10.95 38.42 21.26
C VAL A 309 11.88 39.45 21.90
N GLY A 310 13.18 39.21 21.81
CA GLY A 310 14.21 40.02 22.47
C GLY A 310 14.54 39.61 23.91
N SER A 311 13.91 38.56 24.45
CA SER A 311 14.26 37.96 25.73
C SER A 311 15.62 37.23 25.64
N THR A 312 16.39 37.26 26.73
CA THR A 312 17.60 36.42 26.90
C THR A 312 17.27 35.04 27.48
N VAL A 313 16.05 34.85 27.98
CA VAL A 313 15.58 33.60 28.60
C VAL A 313 14.98 32.66 27.57
N LEU A 314 14.21 33.21 26.63
CA LEU A 314 13.49 32.46 25.60
C LEU A 314 13.86 32.94 24.19
N GLY A 315 14.03 32.01 23.25
CA GLY A 315 14.42 32.29 21.87
C GLY A 315 15.89 31.98 21.59
N GLY A 316 16.39 32.44 20.44
CA GLY A 316 17.78 32.22 20.01
C GLY A 316 18.00 30.94 19.20
N TYR A 317 16.95 30.17 18.90
CA TYR A 317 17.03 29.16 17.85
C TYR A 317 17.23 29.84 16.49
N VAL A 318 18.24 29.36 15.77
CA VAL A 318 18.49 29.67 14.37
C VAL A 318 18.31 28.38 13.61
N ASN A 319 17.63 28.45 12.47
CA ASN A 319 17.48 27.32 11.57
C ASN A 319 18.87 26.71 11.35
N GLU A 320 19.03 25.47 11.81
CA GLU A 320 20.17 24.67 11.41
C GLU A 320 20.15 24.64 9.87
N LYS A 321 21.23 25.08 9.21
CA LYS A 321 21.44 24.74 7.80
C LYS A 321 21.53 23.23 7.80
N ARG A 322 20.40 22.54 7.63
CA ARG A 322 20.42 21.15 7.25
C ARG A 322 20.93 21.16 5.82
N PRO A 323 22.17 20.74 5.53
CA PRO A 323 22.32 20.08 4.25
C PRO A 323 21.22 19.01 4.23
N LEU A 324 20.53 18.87 3.10
CA LEU A 324 19.76 17.67 2.81
C LEU A 324 20.77 16.52 2.67
N GLU A 325 21.52 16.22 3.72
CA GLU A 325 22.19 14.95 3.89
C GLU A 325 21.08 13.99 4.28
N TYR A 326 20.24 13.65 3.30
CA TYR A 326 19.84 12.26 3.23
C TYR A 326 21.15 11.51 3.03
N ASN A 327 21.67 11.05 4.16
CA ASN A 327 23.00 10.53 4.25
C ASN A 327 23.15 9.50 3.12
N GLU A 328 24.22 9.64 2.34
CA GLU A 328 24.76 8.61 1.46
C GLU A 328 24.90 7.24 2.19
N ALA A 329 24.69 7.19 3.51
CA ALA A 329 24.60 6.04 4.40
C ALA A 329 23.62 4.88 4.08
N GLN A 330 22.95 4.84 2.94
CA GLN A 330 22.38 3.57 2.44
C GLN A 330 23.11 2.99 1.22
N GLN A 331 24.21 3.60 0.77
CA GLN A 331 25.14 3.02 -0.20
C GLN A 331 26.25 2.20 0.45
N ARG A 332 26.03 1.67 1.67
CA ARG A 332 27.03 0.84 2.33
C ARG A 332 26.93 -0.59 1.77
N PRO A 333 28.05 -1.21 1.38
CA PRO A 333 28.09 -2.64 1.09
C PRO A 333 27.48 -3.41 2.26
N ILE A 334 26.72 -4.46 1.96
CA ILE A 334 26.11 -5.30 2.98
C ILE A 334 27.21 -6.00 3.75
N ALA A 335 27.16 -5.95 5.08
CA ALA A 335 27.96 -6.80 5.93
C ALA A 335 27.43 -8.24 5.80
N TRP A 336 28.04 -9.02 4.91
CA TRP A 336 27.72 -10.43 4.70
C TRP A 336 28.25 -11.34 5.82
N THR A 337 29.10 -10.81 6.70
CA THR A 337 29.49 -11.48 7.94
C THR A 337 28.31 -11.41 8.92
N PRO A 338 27.82 -12.55 9.39
CA PRO A 338 26.69 -12.55 10.28
C PRO A 338 27.06 -11.99 11.65
N GLU A 339 26.56 -10.80 11.97
CA GLU A 339 25.91 -10.63 13.27
C GLU A 339 24.45 -11.09 13.11
N TYR A 340 24.25 -12.36 12.75
CA TYR A 340 22.97 -12.99 13.02
C TYR A 340 22.71 -12.77 14.51
N GLY A 341 21.58 -12.14 14.83
CA GLY A 341 21.29 -11.65 16.17
C GLY A 341 21.72 -12.68 17.21
N ARG A 342 22.52 -12.23 18.20
CA ARG A 342 23.05 -13.04 19.30
C ARG A 342 21.93 -13.74 20.08
N GLY A 343 21.45 -14.86 19.56
CA GLY A 343 20.53 -15.79 20.19
C GLY A 343 20.81 -17.16 19.58
N GLY A 344 20.76 -18.21 20.39
CA GLY A 344 20.74 -19.57 19.88
C GLY A 344 19.49 -19.83 19.02
N PRO A 345 19.12 -21.09 18.73
CA PRO A 345 17.86 -21.40 18.04
C PRO A 345 16.72 -20.58 18.66
N ASP A 346 15.93 -19.89 17.82
CA ASP A 346 14.83 -19.09 18.33
C ASP A 346 13.93 -20.01 19.17
N PRO A 347 13.66 -19.67 20.45
CA PRO A 347 12.67 -20.41 21.19
C PRO A 347 11.33 -20.18 20.50
N TYR A 348 10.77 -21.26 19.95
CA TYR A 348 9.41 -21.24 19.46
C TYR A 348 8.50 -21.83 20.53
N LEU A 349 7.43 -21.12 20.89
CA LEU A 349 6.48 -21.60 21.87
C LEU A 349 5.33 -22.36 21.18
N PRO A 350 5.11 -23.64 21.52
CA PRO A 350 4.06 -24.45 20.91
C PRO A 350 2.67 -24.10 21.48
N GLY A 351 1.67 -24.13 20.62
CA GLY A 351 0.26 -24.04 21.02
C GLY A 351 -0.69 -24.74 20.07
N ILE A 352 -1.93 -24.89 20.51
CA ILE A 352 -3.03 -25.52 19.77
C ILE A 352 -4.18 -24.53 19.62
N ILE A 353 -4.87 -24.63 18.49
CA ILE A 353 -6.06 -23.86 18.18
C ILE A 353 -7.20 -24.83 17.86
N GLY A 354 -8.37 -24.60 18.46
CA GLY A 354 -9.62 -25.29 18.11
C GLY A 354 -10.29 -26.08 19.24
N ALA A 355 -9.93 -25.83 20.50
CA ALA A 355 -10.58 -26.49 21.63
C ALA A 355 -12.02 -26.01 21.85
N ARG A 356 -12.92 -26.92 22.22
CA ARG A 356 -14.32 -26.61 22.56
C ARG A 356 -14.65 -27.15 23.95
N THR A 357 -15.12 -26.28 24.83
CA THR A 357 -15.54 -26.64 26.19
C THR A 357 -16.97 -27.21 26.20
N ALA A 358 -17.42 -27.63 27.39
CA ALA A 358 -18.81 -27.98 27.62
C ALA A 358 -19.80 -26.84 27.33
N LEU A 359 -19.35 -25.58 27.22
CA LEU A 359 -20.19 -24.42 26.94
C LEU A 359 -20.92 -24.52 25.59
N THR A 360 -20.23 -25.01 24.55
CA THR A 360 -20.82 -25.08 23.20
C THR A 360 -20.77 -26.46 22.54
N GLY A 361 -20.62 -27.53 23.34
CA GLY A 361 -20.82 -28.91 22.89
C GLY A 361 -19.58 -29.80 22.86
N GLY A 362 -18.48 -29.37 23.46
CA GLY A 362 -17.39 -30.26 23.85
C GLY A 362 -17.57 -30.79 25.27
N SER A 363 -16.46 -31.14 25.92
CA SER A 363 -16.41 -31.57 27.32
C SER A 363 -15.32 -30.80 28.08
N GLY A 364 -15.38 -30.87 29.41
CA GLY A 364 -14.46 -30.18 30.30
C GLY A 364 -14.71 -28.67 30.43
N THR A 365 -14.17 -28.14 31.51
CA THR A 365 -14.11 -26.71 31.85
C THR A 365 -12.82 -26.09 31.30
N VAL A 366 -12.72 -24.76 31.28
CA VAL A 366 -11.46 -24.07 30.91
C VAL A 366 -10.28 -24.53 31.77
N ALA A 367 -10.51 -24.84 33.06
CA ALA A 367 -9.49 -25.36 33.96
C ALA A 367 -9.00 -26.77 33.55
N ASP A 368 -9.91 -27.66 33.14
CA ASP A 368 -9.55 -29.00 32.65
C ASP A 368 -8.70 -28.90 31.37
N TRP A 369 -9.07 -27.98 30.46
CA TRP A 369 -8.29 -27.69 29.26
C TRP A 369 -6.90 -27.11 29.59
N ALA A 370 -6.80 -26.21 30.57
CA ALA A 370 -5.52 -25.66 31.01
C ALA A 370 -4.62 -26.73 31.64
N GLN A 371 -5.19 -27.67 32.41
CA GLN A 371 -4.43 -28.80 32.94
C GLN A 371 -3.91 -29.72 31.82
N ALA A 372 -4.77 -30.08 30.87
CA ALA A 372 -4.39 -30.92 29.74
C ALA A 372 -3.35 -30.24 28.83
N ALA A 373 -3.46 -28.92 28.62
CA ALA A 373 -2.49 -28.14 27.86
C ALA A 373 -1.08 -28.17 28.49
N ARG A 374 -0.99 -28.03 29.83
CA ARG A 374 0.29 -28.17 30.55
C ARG A 374 0.87 -29.57 30.41
N GLN A 375 0.03 -30.61 30.53
CA GLN A 375 0.46 -32.00 30.35
C GLN A 375 0.98 -32.27 28.92
N ALA A 376 0.40 -31.61 27.92
CA ALA A 376 0.83 -31.71 26.52
C ALA A 376 2.07 -30.85 26.20
N GLY A 377 2.55 -30.05 27.16
CA GLY A 377 3.70 -29.15 27.00
C GLY A 377 3.41 -27.95 26.10
N LEU A 378 2.18 -27.42 26.14
CA LEU A 378 1.79 -26.21 25.41
C LEU A 378 2.06 -24.96 26.24
N SER A 379 2.39 -23.87 25.55
CA SER A 379 2.55 -22.53 26.16
C SER A 379 1.33 -21.64 25.92
N TRP A 380 0.45 -22.04 25.00
CA TRP A 380 -0.81 -21.35 24.73
C TRP A 380 -1.84 -22.26 24.07
N LEU A 381 -3.12 -21.94 24.29
CA LEU A 381 -4.26 -22.64 23.70
C LEU A 381 -5.33 -21.62 23.31
N VAL A 382 -5.89 -21.77 22.09
CA VAL A 382 -7.01 -20.96 21.58
C VAL A 382 -8.27 -21.81 21.48
N PHE A 383 -9.36 -21.32 22.05
CA PHE A 383 -10.67 -21.95 21.94
C PHE A 383 -11.39 -21.62 20.62
N ALA A 384 -12.27 -22.52 20.18
CA ALA A 384 -13.16 -22.38 19.03
C ALA A 384 -14.58 -22.80 19.43
N GLU A 385 -15.12 -22.11 20.43
CA GLU A 385 -16.52 -22.26 20.85
C GLU A 385 -17.46 -22.02 19.65
N ASP A 386 -18.58 -22.75 19.56
CA ASP A 386 -19.58 -22.52 18.52
C ASP A 386 -20.36 -21.23 18.82
N PHE A 387 -20.08 -20.17 18.05
CA PHE A 387 -20.68 -18.86 18.24
C PHE A 387 -22.22 -18.89 18.25
N ALA A 388 -22.85 -19.77 17.46
CA ALA A 388 -24.30 -19.86 17.37
C ALA A 388 -24.98 -20.33 18.67
N ARG A 389 -24.19 -20.83 19.64
CA ARG A 389 -24.61 -21.26 20.97
C ARG A 389 -24.18 -20.30 22.08
N LEU A 390 -23.39 -19.28 21.77
CA LEU A 390 -22.97 -18.26 22.72
C LEU A 390 -24.00 -17.13 22.85
N THR A 391 -23.94 -16.42 23.97
CA THR A 391 -24.64 -15.15 24.19
C THR A 391 -23.62 -14.13 24.72
N PRO A 392 -23.91 -12.81 24.67
CA PRO A 392 -23.03 -11.81 25.25
C PRO A 392 -22.65 -12.12 26.72
N GLN A 393 -23.61 -12.61 27.51
CA GLN A 393 -23.40 -12.91 28.93
C GLN A 393 -22.53 -14.16 29.13
N THR A 394 -22.77 -15.22 28.36
CA THR A 394 -21.93 -16.43 28.47
C THR A 394 -20.53 -16.18 27.93
N TRP A 395 -20.38 -15.33 26.93
CA TRP A 395 -19.08 -14.89 26.41
C TRP A 395 -18.24 -14.14 27.46
N GLU A 396 -18.82 -13.14 28.14
CA GLU A 396 -18.09 -12.40 29.18
C GLU A 396 -17.65 -13.31 30.33
N LYS A 397 -18.51 -14.26 30.73
CA LYS A 397 -18.15 -15.26 31.73
C LYS A 397 -17.00 -16.15 31.24
N PHE A 398 -17.08 -16.64 30.01
CA PHE A 398 -16.04 -17.48 29.41
C PHE A 398 -14.68 -16.77 29.30
N LYS A 399 -14.67 -15.48 28.94
CA LYS A 399 -13.45 -14.66 28.94
C LYS A 399 -12.83 -14.56 30.33
N GLN A 400 -13.64 -14.38 31.37
CA GLN A 400 -13.15 -14.34 32.75
C GLN A 400 -12.55 -15.69 33.18
N GLU A 401 -13.17 -16.80 32.80
CA GLU A 401 -12.63 -18.15 33.05
C GLU A 401 -11.29 -18.37 32.33
N CYS A 402 -11.17 -17.94 31.07
CA CYS A 402 -9.91 -17.95 30.32
C CYS A 402 -8.82 -17.10 30.98
N ALA A 403 -9.16 -15.87 31.40
CA ALA A 403 -8.24 -14.97 32.09
C ALA A 403 -7.75 -15.56 33.42
N ALA A 404 -8.62 -16.22 34.18
CA ALA A 404 -8.29 -16.87 35.44
C ALA A 404 -7.40 -18.12 35.26
N ALA A 405 -7.49 -18.79 34.10
CA ALA A 405 -6.67 -19.96 33.78
C ALA A 405 -5.30 -19.62 33.18
N CYS A 406 -5.08 -18.36 32.76
CA CYS A 406 -3.77 -17.88 32.30
C CYS A 406 -2.77 -17.81 33.46
N ALA A 407 -1.53 -18.22 33.20
CA ALA A 407 -0.41 -18.18 34.14
C ALA A 407 0.90 -17.85 33.42
N ASP A 408 2.01 -17.77 34.15
CA ASP A 408 3.34 -17.45 33.59
C ASP A 408 3.86 -18.51 32.60
N ASP A 409 3.27 -19.72 32.62
CA ASP A 409 3.63 -20.85 31.77
C ASP A 409 2.62 -21.11 30.62
N LEU A 410 1.43 -20.50 30.67
CA LEU A 410 0.33 -20.81 29.75
C LEU A 410 -0.62 -19.64 29.51
N VAL A 411 -0.93 -19.34 28.24
CA VAL A 411 -2.04 -18.45 27.87
C VAL A 411 -3.26 -19.24 27.39
N MET A 412 -4.42 -18.97 27.98
CA MET A 412 -5.72 -19.51 27.53
C MET A 412 -6.49 -18.39 26.83
N ALA A 413 -6.57 -18.44 25.50
CA ALA A 413 -7.18 -17.38 24.70
C ALA A 413 -8.63 -17.72 24.34
N PRO A 414 -9.60 -16.87 24.71
CA PRO A 414 -10.98 -17.08 24.33
C PRO A 414 -11.13 -16.84 22.82
N GLY A 415 -11.93 -17.69 22.17
CA GLY A 415 -12.21 -17.59 20.75
C GLY A 415 -13.45 -18.41 20.36
N TRP A 416 -13.93 -18.19 19.15
CA TRP A 416 -15.07 -18.88 18.57
C TRP A 416 -14.86 -19.24 17.11
N GLU A 417 -15.51 -20.33 16.71
CA GLU A 417 -15.84 -20.61 15.32
C GLU A 417 -17.19 -19.97 14.99
N ILE A 418 -17.27 -19.26 13.88
CA ILE A 418 -18.49 -18.59 13.40
C ILE A 418 -18.63 -18.76 11.89
N LEU A 419 -19.87 -18.92 11.44
CA LEU A 419 -20.21 -18.93 10.02
C LEU A 419 -20.58 -17.52 9.58
N ASP A 420 -20.22 -17.15 8.35
CA ASP A 420 -20.90 -16.03 7.70
C ASP A 420 -22.28 -16.45 7.13
N VAL A 421 -23.06 -15.48 6.65
CA VAL A 421 -24.38 -15.71 6.03
C VAL A 421 -24.34 -16.59 4.77
N ARG A 422 -23.16 -16.99 4.30
CA ARG A 422 -22.94 -17.85 3.14
C ARG A 422 -22.43 -19.23 3.52
N GLY A 423 -22.02 -19.42 4.76
CA GLY A 423 -21.51 -20.68 5.28
C GLY A 423 -20.00 -20.83 5.16
N ASN A 424 -19.23 -19.75 4.95
CA ASN A 424 -17.79 -19.84 5.13
C ASN A 424 -17.45 -19.85 6.63
N HIS A 425 -16.45 -20.65 7.01
CA HIS A 425 -16.01 -20.85 8.37
C HIS A 425 -14.88 -19.89 8.75
N TRP A 426 -15.10 -19.19 9.87
CA TRP A 426 -14.15 -18.23 10.43
C TRP A 426 -13.82 -18.60 11.87
N LEU A 427 -12.56 -18.42 12.23
CA LEU A 427 -12.10 -18.46 13.61
C LEU A 427 -11.68 -17.05 14.04
N GLN A 428 -12.17 -16.61 15.19
CA GLN A 428 -11.74 -15.35 15.80
C GLN A 428 -11.37 -15.56 17.25
N ALA A 429 -10.24 -14.98 17.67
CA ALA A 429 -9.74 -15.15 19.03
C ALA A 429 -8.92 -13.96 19.51
N GLY A 430 -8.89 -13.73 20.81
CA GLY A 430 -8.04 -12.71 21.43
C GLY A 430 -8.46 -12.38 22.84
N LEU A 431 -7.51 -11.93 23.66
CA LEU A 431 -7.76 -11.59 25.06
C LEU A 431 -8.59 -10.31 25.21
N ALA A 432 -8.50 -9.40 24.24
CA ALA A 432 -9.25 -8.15 24.19
C ALA A 432 -10.56 -8.25 23.38
N MET A 433 -10.94 -9.45 22.92
CA MET A 433 -12.06 -9.62 21.97
C MET A 433 -13.42 -9.24 22.59
N GLY A 434 -14.11 -8.31 21.93
CA GLY A 434 -15.47 -7.87 22.27
C GLY A 434 -16.56 -8.74 21.64
N TRP A 435 -17.83 -8.46 21.98
CA TRP A 435 -19.00 -9.05 21.32
C TRP A 435 -19.43 -8.23 20.10
N PHE A 436 -19.99 -8.87 19.07
CA PHE A 436 -20.46 -8.18 17.87
C PHE A 436 -21.67 -7.27 18.12
N ALA A 437 -21.68 -6.11 17.47
CA ALA A 437 -22.89 -5.29 17.38
C ALA A 437 -23.98 -6.03 16.56
N PRO A 438 -25.28 -5.91 16.90
CA PRO A 438 -26.35 -6.59 16.18
C PRO A 438 -26.38 -6.30 14.67
N SER A 439 -25.94 -5.12 14.24
CA SER A 439 -25.90 -4.73 12.82
C SER A 439 -24.85 -5.46 11.97
N ILE A 440 -23.92 -6.18 12.61
CA ILE A 440 -22.87 -6.97 11.94
C ILE A 440 -23.36 -8.39 11.68
N LEU A 441 -24.33 -8.85 12.47
CA LEU A 441 -24.82 -10.21 12.47
C LEU A 441 -26.08 -10.35 11.61
N SER A 442 -26.34 -11.57 11.18
CA SER A 442 -27.63 -11.97 10.60
C SER A 442 -28.80 -11.64 11.53
N ALA A 443 -30.00 -11.59 10.98
CA ALA A 443 -31.22 -11.27 11.73
C ALA A 443 -31.47 -12.19 12.95
N ASP A 444 -30.98 -13.44 12.92
CA ASP A 444 -31.05 -14.38 14.04
C ASP A 444 -29.89 -14.25 15.05
N GLY A 445 -28.93 -13.36 14.79
CA GLY A 445 -27.77 -13.07 15.61
C GLY A 445 -26.69 -14.16 15.61
N LYS A 446 -26.70 -15.10 14.66
CA LYS A 446 -25.84 -16.30 14.70
C LYS A 446 -24.72 -16.35 13.66
N ARG A 447 -24.76 -15.49 12.65
CA ARG A 447 -23.81 -15.49 11.53
C ARG A 447 -23.30 -14.10 11.25
N ILE A 448 -22.10 -14.00 10.66
CA ILE A 448 -21.53 -12.73 10.20
C ILE A 448 -22.20 -12.33 8.88
N GLU A 449 -22.80 -11.14 8.82
CA GLU A 449 -23.35 -10.54 7.60
C GLU A 449 -22.41 -9.47 7.02
N ASP A 450 -21.69 -8.75 7.88
CA ASP A 450 -20.73 -7.70 7.51
C ASP A 450 -19.34 -8.05 8.07
N ALA A 451 -18.55 -8.80 7.30
CA ALA A 451 -17.25 -9.31 7.75
C ALA A 451 -16.23 -8.21 8.00
N GLN A 452 -16.25 -7.16 7.17
CA GLN A 452 -15.41 -6.00 7.35
C GLN A 452 -15.70 -5.31 8.68
N ASN A 453 -16.95 -4.86 8.88
CA ASN A 453 -17.32 -4.22 10.15
C ASN A 453 -17.24 -5.17 11.33
N GLY A 454 -17.37 -6.48 11.09
CA GLY A 454 -17.07 -7.52 12.06
C GLY A 454 -15.64 -7.43 12.58
N ARG A 455 -14.65 -7.50 11.68
CA ARG A 455 -13.23 -7.40 12.06
C ARG A 455 -12.91 -6.09 12.77
N PHE A 456 -13.36 -4.95 12.25
CA PHE A 456 -13.14 -3.65 12.87
C PHE A 456 -13.88 -3.48 14.21
N GLY A 457 -15.05 -4.11 14.36
CA GLY A 457 -15.93 -3.97 15.52
C GLY A 457 -15.53 -4.76 16.77
N ILE A 458 -14.71 -5.81 16.64
CA ILE A 458 -14.27 -6.66 17.76
C ILE A 458 -12.82 -6.43 18.18
N ALA A 459 -12.29 -5.22 17.95
CA ALA A 459 -10.92 -4.83 18.22
C ALA A 459 -9.86 -5.46 17.31
N GLN A 460 -10.21 -5.83 16.07
CA GLN A 460 -9.26 -6.34 15.06
C GLN A 460 -8.39 -7.49 15.59
N THR A 461 -9.02 -8.38 16.35
CA THR A 461 -8.38 -9.54 16.93
C THR A 461 -8.04 -10.58 15.87
N PHE A 462 -7.25 -11.58 16.27
CA PHE A 462 -6.80 -12.66 15.39
C PHE A 462 -7.99 -13.28 14.66
N THR A 463 -8.01 -13.16 13.33
CA THR A 463 -9.06 -13.70 12.47
C THR A 463 -8.44 -14.65 11.45
N ALA A 464 -9.00 -15.85 11.31
CA ALA A 464 -8.53 -16.85 10.36
C ALA A 464 -9.67 -17.45 9.55
N ALA A 465 -9.45 -17.61 8.25
CA ALA A 465 -10.27 -18.51 7.45
C ALA A 465 -9.88 -19.95 7.77
N ILE A 466 -10.87 -20.81 8.05
CA ILE A 466 -10.68 -22.22 8.36
C ILE A 466 -11.54 -23.09 7.45
N GLN A 467 -11.26 -24.40 7.39
CA GLN A 467 -12.04 -25.36 6.57
C GLN A 467 -12.23 -24.89 5.12
N ILE A 468 -11.15 -24.37 4.54
CA ILE A 468 -11.08 -23.64 3.27
C ILE A 468 -11.76 -24.41 2.13
N LYS A 469 -11.56 -25.73 2.01
CA LYS A 469 -12.18 -26.51 0.92
C LYS A 469 -13.67 -26.79 1.12
N GLN A 470 -14.17 -26.62 2.34
CA GLN A 470 -15.58 -26.79 2.68
C GLN A 470 -16.35 -25.47 2.52
N ASN A 471 -15.66 -24.34 2.48
CA ASN A 471 -16.24 -23.03 2.31
C ASN A 471 -16.80 -22.85 0.88
N PRO A 472 -18.00 -22.27 0.70
CA PRO A 472 -18.57 -22.00 -0.61
C PRO A 472 -17.81 -20.95 -1.44
N ALA A 473 -17.18 -19.97 -0.78
CA ALA A 473 -16.40 -18.95 -1.47
C ALA A 473 -14.97 -19.44 -1.76
N PRO A 474 -14.40 -19.10 -2.94
CA PRO A 474 -13.05 -19.50 -3.28
C PRO A 474 -12.04 -18.80 -2.37
N SER A 475 -10.98 -19.50 -1.99
CA SER A 475 -9.95 -18.99 -1.08
C SER A 475 -9.38 -17.64 -1.51
N TRP A 476 -9.13 -17.45 -2.81
CA TRP A 476 -8.56 -16.22 -3.37
C TRP A 476 -9.47 -14.99 -3.29
N SER A 477 -10.75 -15.14 -2.93
CA SER A 477 -11.64 -14.00 -2.68
C SER A 477 -11.72 -13.61 -1.20
N TYR A 478 -11.02 -14.33 -0.32
CA TYR A 478 -11.06 -14.04 1.12
C TYR A 478 -10.42 -12.69 1.42
N LYS A 479 -11.04 -11.96 2.34
CA LYS A 479 -10.56 -10.69 2.87
C LYS A 479 -10.77 -10.69 4.38
N GLU A 480 -10.20 -9.70 5.07
CA GLU A 480 -10.43 -9.52 6.50
C GLU A 480 -9.87 -10.63 7.41
N TYR A 481 -8.69 -11.16 7.10
CA TYR A 481 -8.03 -12.22 7.87
C TYR A 481 -6.53 -12.00 8.07
N ASP A 482 -5.99 -12.58 9.14
CA ASP A 482 -4.58 -12.55 9.55
C ASP A 482 -3.86 -13.86 9.27
N ALA A 483 -4.60 -14.98 9.35
CA ALA A 483 -4.06 -16.33 9.21
C ALA A 483 -4.94 -17.21 8.33
N PHE A 484 -4.34 -18.25 7.77
CA PHE A 484 -4.97 -19.14 6.81
C PHE A 484 -4.76 -20.60 7.24
N ALA A 485 -5.85 -21.34 7.49
CA ALA A 485 -5.74 -22.74 7.89
C ALA A 485 -5.22 -23.58 6.71
N VAL A 486 -4.00 -24.06 6.83
CA VAL A 486 -3.40 -24.97 5.85
C VAL A 486 -3.79 -26.40 6.14
N VAL A 487 -3.97 -26.75 7.41
CA VAL A 487 -4.43 -28.08 7.84
C VAL A 487 -5.51 -27.92 8.91
N THR A 488 -6.63 -28.62 8.73
CA THR A 488 -7.65 -28.82 9.76
C THR A 488 -7.71 -30.30 10.13
N GLN A 489 -7.74 -30.61 11.43
CA GLN A 489 -7.81 -31.96 11.97
C GLN A 489 -9.01 -32.14 12.91
N ASP A 490 -9.50 -33.37 13.00
CA ASP A 490 -10.37 -33.79 14.11
C ASP A 490 -9.55 -34.15 15.37
N GLY A 491 -10.22 -34.43 16.48
CA GLY A 491 -9.56 -34.81 17.73
C GLY A 491 -8.84 -36.16 17.73
N ASN A 492 -8.97 -36.97 16.67
CA ASN A 492 -8.18 -38.19 16.46
C ASN A 492 -6.91 -37.91 15.63
N GLY A 493 -6.66 -36.65 15.25
CA GLY A 493 -5.52 -36.24 14.43
C GLY A 493 -5.70 -36.54 12.95
N LYS A 494 -6.91 -36.95 12.51
CA LYS A 494 -7.21 -37.14 11.10
C LYS A 494 -7.37 -35.79 10.43
N VAL A 495 -6.64 -35.56 9.35
CA VAL A 495 -6.80 -34.38 8.49
C VAL A 495 -8.17 -34.43 7.82
N THR A 496 -8.98 -33.39 8.04
CA THR A 496 -10.31 -33.20 7.44
C THR A 496 -10.29 -32.15 6.32
N ASP A 497 -9.29 -31.28 6.31
CA ASP A 497 -9.03 -30.31 5.25
C ASP A 497 -7.53 -30.00 5.14
N GLU A 498 -7.01 -29.87 3.92
CA GLU A 498 -5.61 -29.56 3.61
C GLU A 498 -5.56 -28.58 2.42
N SER A 499 -5.01 -27.39 2.64
CA SER A 499 -5.13 -26.24 1.72
C SER A 499 -3.78 -25.55 1.44
N LEU A 500 -2.71 -26.36 1.29
CA LEU A 500 -1.37 -25.87 0.96
C LEU A 500 -1.33 -25.12 -0.39
N PRO A 501 -1.93 -25.61 -1.49
CA PRO A 501 -1.93 -24.87 -2.76
C PRO A 501 -2.60 -23.50 -2.66
N GLU A 502 -3.72 -23.41 -1.94
CA GLU A 502 -4.42 -22.15 -1.69
C GLU A 502 -3.58 -21.21 -0.84
N TYR A 503 -2.89 -21.73 0.19
CA TYR A 503 -1.98 -20.95 1.03
C TYR A 503 -0.81 -20.35 0.23
N LEU A 504 -0.13 -21.17 -0.58
CA LEU A 504 0.98 -20.74 -1.44
C LEU A 504 0.53 -19.68 -2.46
N TYR A 505 -0.69 -19.82 -2.99
CA TYR A 505 -1.30 -18.81 -3.82
C TYR A 505 -1.49 -17.48 -3.08
N GLN A 506 -2.00 -17.48 -1.83
CA GLN A 506 -2.14 -16.24 -1.06
C GLN A 506 -0.78 -15.58 -0.77
N GLN A 507 0.27 -16.36 -0.47
CA GLN A 507 1.61 -15.81 -0.29
C GLN A 507 2.11 -15.11 -1.56
N ALA A 508 1.88 -15.70 -2.74
CA ALA A 508 2.19 -15.05 -4.02
C ALA A 508 1.39 -13.74 -4.26
N LEU A 509 0.31 -13.50 -3.51
CA LEU A 509 -0.40 -12.23 -3.49
C LEU A 509 0.23 -11.18 -2.57
N GLY A 510 1.31 -11.51 -1.85
CA GLY A 510 1.85 -10.64 -0.82
C GLY A 510 0.84 -10.43 0.31
N ASP A 511 -0.03 -11.42 0.57
CA ASP A 511 -0.98 -11.37 1.68
C ASP A 511 -0.25 -11.34 3.03
N GLY A 512 0.95 -11.94 3.13
CA GLY A 512 1.69 -12.02 4.39
C GLY A 512 0.94 -12.73 5.49
N VAL A 513 0.15 -13.76 5.13
CA VAL A 513 -0.70 -14.48 6.09
C VAL A 513 0.03 -15.68 6.67
N ARG A 514 -0.15 -15.90 7.96
CA ARG A 514 0.48 -17.01 8.68
C ARG A 514 -0.16 -18.36 8.31
N PRO A 515 0.62 -19.45 8.17
CA PRO A 515 0.05 -20.77 8.06
C PRO A 515 -0.51 -21.19 9.42
N LEU A 516 -1.71 -21.75 9.43
CA LEU A 516 -2.37 -22.20 10.64
C LEU A 516 -2.72 -23.69 10.56
N ALA A 517 -2.53 -24.37 11.69
CA ALA A 517 -3.07 -25.70 11.93
C ALA A 517 -4.20 -25.59 12.95
N VAL A 518 -5.38 -26.08 12.58
CA VAL A 518 -6.57 -26.08 13.44
C VAL A 518 -6.91 -27.51 13.80
N ALA A 519 -7.01 -27.82 15.09
CA ALA A 519 -7.49 -29.09 15.58
C ALA A 519 -8.83 -28.85 16.27
N LEU A 520 -9.93 -29.30 15.67
CA LEU A 520 -11.27 -29.14 16.24
C LEU A 520 -11.48 -30.21 17.33
N LEU A 521 -11.12 -29.86 18.56
CA LEU A 521 -11.10 -30.76 19.70
C LEU A 521 -12.38 -30.59 20.55
N THR A 522 -12.98 -31.70 20.95
CA THR A 522 -14.20 -31.74 21.77
C THR A 522 -13.96 -32.29 23.18
N SER A 523 -12.74 -32.70 23.53
CA SER A 523 -12.39 -33.18 24.86
C SER A 523 -10.92 -32.88 25.22
N PRO A 524 -10.61 -32.46 26.47
CA PRO A 524 -9.23 -32.22 26.90
C PRO A 524 -8.28 -33.40 26.69
N ALA A 525 -8.79 -34.64 26.78
CA ALA A 525 -8.00 -35.85 26.60
C ALA A 525 -7.39 -35.98 25.18
N GLN A 526 -7.97 -35.30 24.19
CA GLN A 526 -7.48 -35.34 22.80
C GLN A 526 -6.15 -34.59 22.64
N LEU A 527 -5.78 -33.68 23.55
CA LEU A 527 -4.49 -32.97 23.50
C LEU A 527 -3.27 -33.89 23.64
N ALA A 528 -3.46 -35.11 24.18
CA ALA A 528 -2.39 -36.11 24.28
C ALA A 528 -2.01 -36.74 22.94
N ASN A 529 -2.80 -36.51 21.88
CA ASN A 529 -2.58 -37.12 20.57
C ASN A 529 -1.38 -36.48 19.85
N GLN A 530 -0.32 -37.28 19.66
CA GLN A 530 0.93 -36.86 19.02
C GLN A 530 0.81 -36.63 17.51
N ALA A 531 -0.28 -37.06 16.86
CA ALA A 531 -0.52 -36.81 15.44
C ALA A 531 -1.02 -35.38 15.16
N LEU A 532 -1.40 -34.63 16.20
CA LEU A 532 -1.87 -33.25 16.06
C LEU A 532 -0.73 -32.33 15.60
N TYR A 533 -1.04 -31.49 14.62
CA TYR A 533 -0.18 -30.35 14.30
C TYR A 533 -0.24 -29.33 15.44
N ARG A 534 0.93 -28.82 15.80
CA ARG A 534 1.11 -27.70 16.72
C ARG A 534 1.45 -26.45 15.94
N ASN A 535 1.06 -25.30 16.48
CA ASN A 535 1.41 -23.99 15.97
C ASN A 535 2.57 -23.43 16.80
N TYR A 536 3.63 -22.96 16.13
CA TYR A 536 4.84 -22.45 16.76
C TYR A 536 4.98 -20.96 16.49
N VAL A 537 5.08 -20.16 17.55
CA VAL A 537 5.26 -18.69 17.50
C VAL A 537 6.69 -18.31 17.92
N PRO A 538 7.32 -17.30 17.29
CA PRO A 538 8.72 -16.92 17.49
C PRO A 538 8.90 -16.04 18.74
N PHE A 539 8.36 -16.47 19.87
CA PHE A 539 8.42 -15.75 21.14
C PHE A 539 9.24 -16.50 22.16
N ARG A 540 9.98 -15.77 23.00
CA ARG A 540 10.82 -16.37 24.03
C ARG A 540 10.06 -16.66 25.32
N THR A 541 8.99 -15.91 25.56
CA THR A 541 8.22 -15.96 26.80
C THR A 541 6.72 -16.02 26.55
N VAL A 542 6.01 -16.63 27.50
CA VAL A 542 4.54 -16.66 27.51
C VAL A 542 3.95 -15.25 27.64
N ALA A 543 4.66 -14.33 28.29
CA ALA A 543 4.27 -12.92 28.38
C ALA A 543 4.20 -12.23 27.00
N GLU A 544 5.14 -12.54 26.10
CA GLU A 544 5.11 -12.05 24.71
C GLU A 544 3.90 -12.63 23.94
N VAL A 545 3.60 -13.92 24.13
CA VAL A 545 2.39 -14.56 23.57
C VAL A 545 1.12 -13.86 24.07
N LYS A 546 1.06 -13.54 25.37
CA LYS A 546 -0.06 -12.83 25.98
C LYS A 546 -0.20 -11.41 25.45
N SER A 547 0.91 -10.70 25.25
CA SER A 547 0.91 -9.37 24.64
C SER A 547 0.41 -9.43 23.20
N TRP A 548 0.85 -10.42 22.44
CA TRP A 548 0.41 -10.64 21.07
C TRP A 548 -1.10 -10.90 20.98
N LEU A 549 -1.63 -11.83 21.77
CA LEU A 549 -3.07 -12.13 21.79
C LEU A 549 -3.93 -11.01 22.40
N SER A 550 -3.32 -10.03 23.06
CA SER A 550 -3.98 -8.82 23.56
C SER A 550 -3.96 -7.66 22.55
N ALA A 551 -3.16 -7.74 21.48
CA ALA A 551 -2.98 -6.64 20.54
C ALA A 551 -4.19 -6.48 19.60
N ASN A 552 -4.55 -5.23 19.28
CA ASN A 552 -5.63 -4.88 18.33
C ASN A 552 -5.25 -5.08 16.85
N ARG A 553 -4.33 -6.01 16.59
CA ARG A 553 -3.78 -6.43 15.29
C ARG A 553 -2.61 -7.34 15.63
N PRO A 554 -2.87 -8.60 15.95
CA PRO A 554 -1.80 -9.55 16.27
C PRO A 554 -0.98 -9.87 15.00
N ASP A 555 -0.17 -8.93 14.52
CA ASP A 555 0.69 -9.10 13.36
C ASP A 555 1.84 -10.04 13.72
N LEU A 556 1.81 -11.24 13.15
CA LEU A 556 2.89 -12.20 13.21
C LEU A 556 3.03 -12.86 11.86
N GLN A 557 3.87 -12.26 11.02
CA GLN A 557 4.33 -12.86 9.77
C GLN A 557 5.29 -14.04 10.01
N LYS A 558 5.76 -14.27 11.25
CA LYS A 558 6.77 -15.28 11.58
C LYS A 558 6.21 -16.40 12.45
N GLY A 559 6.55 -17.66 12.14
CA GLY A 559 6.11 -18.87 12.82
C GLY A 559 6.06 -20.08 11.89
N PHE A 560 5.68 -21.25 12.40
CA PHE A 560 5.47 -22.45 11.58
C PHE A 560 4.41 -23.38 12.20
N ILE A 561 3.93 -24.34 11.42
CA ILE A 561 3.08 -25.44 11.91
C ILE A 561 3.83 -26.75 11.77
N SER A 562 3.67 -27.69 12.70
CA SER A 562 4.33 -28.99 12.63
C SER A 562 3.68 -30.07 13.48
N ASN A 563 3.66 -31.31 12.99
CA ASN A 563 3.38 -32.52 13.77
C ASN A 563 4.62 -33.43 13.96
N GLY A 564 5.82 -32.92 13.66
CA GLY A 564 7.08 -33.67 13.84
C GLY A 564 8.31 -32.78 13.68
N PRO A 565 8.76 -32.48 12.44
CA PRO A 565 9.96 -31.68 12.18
C PRO A 565 9.92 -30.29 12.86
N GLN A 566 11.04 -29.85 13.41
CA GLN A 566 11.19 -28.61 14.15
C GLN A 566 12.04 -27.63 13.38
N VAL A 567 11.45 -26.51 12.97
CA VAL A 567 12.19 -25.40 12.38
C VAL A 567 12.86 -24.65 13.50
N ARG A 568 14.19 -24.57 13.45
CA ARG A 568 15.01 -23.83 14.41
C ARG A 568 15.33 -22.44 13.93
N ARG A 569 15.29 -22.25 12.61
CA ARG A 569 15.66 -21.01 11.95
C ARG A 569 15.04 -20.93 10.57
N TRP A 570 14.43 -19.80 10.26
CA TRP A 570 14.00 -19.43 8.91
C TRP A 570 14.08 -17.90 8.77
N GLU A 571 15.25 -17.42 8.37
CA GLU A 571 15.60 -15.99 8.38
C GLU A 571 16.52 -15.66 7.21
N GLY A 572 16.80 -14.36 6.99
CA GLY A 572 17.73 -13.96 5.95
C GLY A 572 18.38 -12.59 6.14
N ILE A 573 19.40 -12.34 5.33
CA ILE A 573 20.15 -11.09 5.23
C ILE A 573 19.78 -10.42 3.90
N ASN A 574 19.57 -9.10 3.96
CA ASN A 574 19.20 -8.28 2.81
C ASN A 574 17.97 -8.81 2.08
N LEU A 575 16.98 -9.32 2.82
CA LEU A 575 15.68 -9.69 2.25
C LEU A 575 14.95 -8.48 1.67
N THR A 576 15.18 -7.29 2.22
CA THR A 576 14.76 -6.02 1.62
C THR A 576 15.98 -5.24 1.17
N ARG A 577 16.16 -5.05 -0.14
CA ARG A 577 17.19 -4.16 -0.70
C ARG A 577 16.77 -2.71 -0.48
N THR A 578 17.43 -2.04 0.45
CA THR A 578 17.13 -0.65 0.85
C THR A 578 17.82 0.46 0.03
N PRO A 579 18.95 0.25 -0.67
CA PRO A 579 19.55 1.31 -1.47
C PRO A 579 18.62 1.85 -2.56
N LEU A 580 18.45 3.18 -2.59
CA LEU A 580 17.59 3.87 -3.55
C LEU A 580 18.29 4.20 -4.89
N ALA A 581 19.56 3.82 -5.03
CA ALA A 581 20.29 3.84 -6.29
C ALA A 581 19.98 2.57 -7.10
N TRP A 582 19.90 2.70 -8.42
CA TRP A 582 19.50 1.61 -9.31
C TRP A 582 20.44 0.39 -9.30
N TYR A 583 21.73 0.67 -9.09
CA TYR A 583 22.77 -0.33 -8.91
C TYR A 583 23.68 0.11 -7.76
N VAL A 584 23.87 -0.80 -6.80
CA VAL A 584 24.91 -0.69 -5.78
C VAL A 584 25.59 -2.06 -5.72
N PRO A 585 26.90 -2.15 -6.03
CA PRO A 585 27.59 -3.44 -6.06
C PRO A 585 27.40 -4.23 -4.76
N GLY A 586 27.13 -5.52 -4.91
CA GLY A 586 26.93 -6.44 -3.79
C GLY A 586 25.58 -6.33 -3.07
N THR A 587 24.72 -5.35 -3.37
CA THR A 587 23.38 -5.25 -2.76
C THR A 587 22.29 -5.98 -3.52
N GLU A 588 22.63 -6.50 -4.71
CA GLU A 588 21.74 -7.25 -5.57
C GLU A 588 21.54 -8.69 -5.09
N ARG A 589 22.33 -9.17 -4.13
CA ARG A 589 22.21 -10.50 -3.50
C ARG A 589 21.26 -10.44 -2.31
N TRP A 590 20.54 -11.52 -2.03
CA TRP A 590 19.99 -11.82 -0.70
C TRP A 590 20.43 -13.22 -0.27
N ARG A 591 20.36 -13.48 1.04
CA ARG A 591 20.67 -14.79 1.62
C ARG A 591 19.61 -15.22 2.61
N ALA A 592 19.11 -16.44 2.53
CA ALA A 592 18.23 -17.05 3.52
C ALA A 592 18.86 -18.31 4.12
N GLU A 593 18.55 -18.60 5.38
CA GLU A 593 19.02 -19.78 6.10
C GLU A 593 17.84 -20.52 6.72
N LEU A 594 17.77 -21.82 6.43
CA LEU A 594 16.81 -22.75 7.02
C LEU A 594 17.56 -23.79 7.85
N SER A 595 17.28 -23.88 9.14
CA SER A 595 17.79 -24.95 9.99
C SER A 595 16.64 -25.77 10.56
N VAL A 596 16.68 -27.08 10.37
CA VAL A 596 15.56 -27.98 10.72
C VAL A 596 16.08 -29.26 11.34
N ARG A 597 15.36 -29.76 12.34
CA ARG A 597 15.62 -31.06 12.96
C ARG A 597 14.35 -31.90 13.05
N SER A 598 14.44 -33.20 12.82
CA SER A 598 13.39 -34.17 13.16
C SER A 598 13.94 -35.28 14.08
N GLU A 599 13.06 -36.06 14.70
CA GLU A 599 13.44 -37.24 15.48
C GLU A 599 13.98 -38.37 14.59
N GLY A 600 13.36 -38.52 13.42
CA GLY A 600 13.79 -39.39 12.32
C GLY A 600 14.51 -38.59 11.22
N ASP A 601 14.96 -39.30 10.18
CA ASP A 601 15.61 -38.64 9.05
C ASP A 601 14.60 -37.79 8.26
N LEU A 602 15.07 -36.63 7.78
CA LEU A 602 14.32 -35.80 6.87
C LEU A 602 14.30 -36.45 5.49
N ALA A 603 13.10 -36.59 4.92
CA ALA A 603 12.88 -37.13 3.59
C ALA A 603 13.01 -36.05 2.51
N GLU A 604 12.44 -34.87 2.76
CA GLU A 604 12.32 -33.80 1.78
C GLU A 604 12.25 -32.43 2.48
N VAL A 605 12.93 -31.45 1.89
CA VAL A 605 12.70 -30.02 2.14
C VAL A 605 12.42 -29.35 0.81
N ALA A 606 11.17 -28.96 0.59
CA ALA A 606 10.74 -28.20 -0.58
C ALA A 606 10.53 -26.74 -0.21
N ILE A 607 11.17 -25.83 -0.93
CA ILE A 607 11.04 -24.39 -0.76
C ILE A 607 10.28 -23.88 -1.97
N TYR A 608 9.14 -23.26 -1.75
CA TYR A 608 8.26 -22.72 -2.76
C TYR A 608 8.40 -21.20 -2.84
N ASP A 609 8.32 -20.62 -4.04
CA ASP A 609 8.14 -19.19 -4.30
C ASP A 609 6.70 -18.99 -4.77
N GLY A 610 5.80 -18.65 -3.85
CA GLY A 610 4.37 -18.77 -4.12
C GLY A 610 3.99 -20.22 -4.49
N PRO A 611 3.23 -20.48 -5.56
CA PRO A 611 2.90 -21.85 -5.98
C PRO A 611 4.05 -22.59 -6.69
N GLU A 612 5.12 -21.89 -7.09
CA GLU A 612 6.22 -22.46 -7.85
C GLU A 612 7.24 -23.14 -6.92
N LEU A 613 7.67 -24.36 -7.22
CA LEU A 613 8.79 -24.97 -6.50
C LEU A 613 10.05 -24.15 -6.79
N TYR A 614 10.71 -23.58 -5.78
CA TYR A 614 11.93 -22.79 -5.91
C TYR A 614 13.20 -23.63 -5.75
N ALA A 615 13.23 -24.47 -4.71
CA ALA A 615 14.33 -25.38 -4.43
C ALA A 615 13.81 -26.66 -3.75
N ARG A 616 14.50 -27.78 -3.92
CA ARG A 616 14.16 -29.05 -3.28
C ARG A 616 15.42 -29.76 -2.79
N TYR A 617 15.42 -30.19 -1.53
CA TYR A 617 16.52 -30.92 -0.92
C TYR A 617 16.10 -32.31 -0.45
N LEU A 618 16.96 -33.31 -0.66
CA LEU A 618 16.76 -34.71 -0.25
C LEU A 618 17.87 -35.18 0.71
N PRO A 619 17.96 -34.60 1.93
CA PRO A 619 19.16 -34.69 2.76
C PRO A 619 19.38 -36.07 3.42
N LYS A 620 18.31 -36.82 3.71
CA LYS A 620 18.37 -38.11 4.45
C LYS A 620 19.16 -38.02 5.76
N ALA A 621 18.96 -36.94 6.50
CA ALA A 621 19.61 -36.66 7.77
C ALA A 621 18.61 -36.10 8.79
N LYS A 622 18.88 -36.27 10.08
CA LYS A 622 17.99 -35.79 11.16
C LYS A 622 18.07 -34.30 11.41
N ASP A 623 19.20 -33.68 11.11
CA ASP A 623 19.52 -32.28 11.38
C ASP A 623 20.21 -31.72 10.14
N ILE A 624 19.69 -30.61 9.62
CA ILE A 624 20.21 -29.97 8.42
C ILE A 624 20.23 -28.46 8.58
N SER A 625 21.15 -27.82 7.88
CA SER A 625 21.15 -26.39 7.63
C SER A 625 21.28 -26.19 6.12
N ILE A 626 20.43 -25.35 5.55
CA ILE A 626 20.40 -25.01 4.13
C ILE A 626 20.60 -23.51 4.01
N VAL A 627 21.58 -23.10 3.22
CA VAL A 627 21.78 -21.70 2.82
C VAL A 627 21.28 -21.52 1.39
N LEU A 628 20.37 -20.58 1.22
CA LEU A 628 19.91 -20.11 -0.08
C LEU A 628 20.52 -18.75 -0.37
N ASP A 629 21.12 -18.61 -1.54
CA ASP A 629 21.54 -17.33 -2.08
C ASP A 629 20.76 -17.05 -3.37
N GLY A 630 20.30 -15.82 -3.52
CA GLY A 630 19.58 -15.38 -4.71
C GLY A 630 19.83 -13.92 -5.02
N LEU A 631 19.13 -13.41 -6.04
CA LEU A 631 19.22 -12.03 -6.50
C LEU A 631 17.91 -11.29 -6.24
N HIS A 632 17.99 -9.97 -6.08
CA HIS A 632 16.85 -9.04 -6.14
C HIS A 632 16.40 -8.83 -7.60
N ASP A 633 16.18 -9.93 -8.32
CA ASP A 633 15.69 -9.97 -9.70
C ASP A 633 14.17 -9.73 -9.77
N GLN A 634 13.46 -10.25 -8.77
CA GLN A 634 12.06 -10.04 -8.48
C GLN A 634 11.79 -10.24 -7.00
N GLN A 635 10.64 -9.77 -6.54
CA GLN A 635 10.08 -10.06 -5.25
C GLN A 635 9.75 -11.56 -5.18
N ARG A 636 10.15 -12.21 -4.07
CA ARG A 636 9.97 -13.66 -3.85
C ARG A 636 9.18 -13.89 -2.58
N HIS A 637 8.35 -14.93 -2.55
CA HIS A 637 7.52 -15.33 -1.42
C HIS A 637 7.88 -16.76 -0.98
N LEU A 638 8.96 -16.88 -0.19
CA LEU A 638 9.59 -18.17 0.07
C LEU A 638 8.96 -18.92 1.25
N VAL A 639 8.41 -20.11 1.01
CA VAL A 639 7.78 -20.98 2.03
C VAL A 639 8.44 -22.36 2.03
N ALA A 640 8.88 -22.85 3.18
CA ALA A 640 9.47 -24.18 3.32
C ALA A 640 8.45 -25.21 3.82
N VAL A 641 8.33 -26.32 3.07
CA VAL A 641 7.59 -27.54 3.41
C VAL A 641 8.61 -28.64 3.70
N ILE A 642 8.61 -29.14 4.92
CA ILE A 642 9.56 -30.16 5.39
C ILE A 642 8.83 -31.44 5.70
N LYS A 643 9.35 -32.58 5.24
CA LYS A 643 8.81 -33.90 5.53
C LYS A 643 9.88 -34.81 6.09
N ASP A 644 9.55 -35.60 7.11
CA ASP A 644 10.39 -36.70 7.57
C ASP A 644 10.00 -38.04 6.95
N GLN A 645 10.82 -39.08 7.18
CA GLN A 645 10.57 -40.43 6.66
C GLN A 645 9.31 -41.10 7.22
N ALA A 646 8.75 -40.58 8.33
CA ALA A 646 7.48 -41.05 8.87
C ALA A 646 6.28 -40.34 8.24
N GLY A 647 6.50 -39.41 7.31
CA GLY A 647 5.46 -38.62 6.65
C GLY A 647 4.94 -37.45 7.49
N ARG A 648 5.55 -37.17 8.65
CA ARG A 648 5.24 -35.98 9.46
C ARG A 648 5.83 -34.75 8.78
N GLN A 649 5.18 -33.60 8.95
CA GLN A 649 5.50 -32.41 8.20
C GLN A 649 5.61 -31.15 9.07
N ALA A 650 6.38 -30.19 8.57
CA ALA A 650 6.38 -28.82 9.04
C ALA A 650 6.24 -27.86 7.87
N LEU A 651 5.60 -26.71 8.10
CA LEU A 651 5.39 -25.65 7.13
C LEU A 651 5.71 -24.29 7.77
N THR A 652 6.64 -23.54 7.18
CA THR A 652 7.01 -22.20 7.66
C THR A 652 6.03 -21.14 7.19
N SER A 653 6.04 -19.99 7.87
CA SER A 653 5.52 -18.75 7.28
C SER A 653 6.42 -18.30 6.11
N GLU A 654 5.95 -17.34 5.33
CA GLU A 654 6.72 -16.81 4.21
C GLU A 654 7.97 -16.02 4.65
N LEU A 655 8.99 -16.07 3.82
CA LEU A 655 10.13 -15.16 3.82
C LEU A 655 10.05 -14.34 2.53
N GLU A 656 9.61 -13.09 2.65
CA GLU A 656 9.53 -12.17 1.51
C GLU A 656 10.91 -11.60 1.17
N THR A 657 11.29 -11.59 -0.10
CA THR A 657 12.40 -10.76 -0.61
C THR A 657 11.84 -9.64 -1.45
N CYS A 658 12.31 -8.40 -1.33
CA CYS A 658 11.86 -7.25 -2.12
C CYS A 658 12.95 -6.19 -2.33
N ASP A 659 12.77 -5.33 -3.34
CA ASP A 659 13.59 -4.14 -3.57
C ASP A 659 12.76 -2.89 -3.26
N MET A 660 13.30 -1.95 -2.48
CA MET A 660 12.59 -0.70 -2.18
C MET A 660 12.33 0.13 -3.44
N LEU A 661 13.09 -0.07 -4.52
CA LEU A 661 12.81 0.54 -5.83
C LEU A 661 11.47 0.05 -6.44
N ASN A 662 10.97 -1.11 -6.04
CA ASN A 662 9.60 -1.57 -6.32
C ASN A 662 9.22 -2.76 -5.42
N ARG A 663 8.26 -2.55 -4.53
CA ARG A 663 7.66 -3.54 -3.64
C ARG A 663 6.16 -3.57 -3.86
N ARG A 664 5.58 -4.76 -3.82
CA ARG A 664 4.13 -4.98 -3.79
C ARG A 664 3.75 -5.73 -2.51
N THR A 665 2.80 -5.20 -1.76
CA THR A 665 2.23 -5.86 -0.57
C THR A 665 0.70 -5.80 -0.64
N MET A 666 -0.01 -6.71 0.02
CA MET A 666 -1.44 -6.50 0.30
C MET A 666 -1.63 -5.68 1.58
N CYS A 667 -2.69 -4.89 1.63
CA CYS A 667 -3.11 -4.18 2.83
C CYS A 667 -3.41 -5.18 3.96
N SER A 668 -3.33 -4.72 5.22
CA SER A 668 -3.65 -5.53 6.41
C SER A 668 -5.07 -6.09 6.42
N ASP A 669 -5.99 -5.43 5.72
CA ASP A 669 -7.38 -5.90 5.52
C ASP A 669 -7.53 -6.88 4.34
N ARG A 670 -6.48 -7.00 3.51
CA ARG A 670 -6.41 -7.81 2.28
C ARG A 670 -7.49 -7.40 1.26
N ASN A 671 -7.96 -6.15 1.36
CA ASN A 671 -8.88 -5.57 0.38
C ASN A 671 -8.14 -5.10 -0.87
N ASN A 672 -6.98 -4.46 -0.71
CA ASN A 672 -6.24 -3.84 -1.81
C ASN A 672 -4.76 -4.18 -1.79
N SER A 673 -4.11 -4.27 -2.95
CA SER A 673 -2.66 -4.24 -3.05
C SER A 673 -2.15 -2.81 -2.93
N ILE A 674 -1.03 -2.66 -2.26
CA ILE A 674 -0.26 -1.43 -2.11
C ILE A 674 1.06 -1.68 -2.82
N ASN A 675 1.22 -1.03 -3.97
CA ASN A 675 2.49 -1.01 -4.68
C ASN A 675 3.25 0.25 -4.26
N GLY A 676 4.56 0.11 -4.05
CA GLY A 676 5.41 1.21 -3.61
C GLY A 676 6.80 1.13 -4.22
N SER A 677 7.31 2.27 -4.63
CA SER A 677 8.67 2.47 -5.12
C SER A 677 9.27 3.63 -4.36
N TYR A 678 10.45 3.48 -3.78
CA TYR A 678 11.17 4.56 -3.13
C TYR A 678 12.36 4.91 -4.00
N GLN A 679 12.46 6.17 -4.41
CA GLN A 679 13.52 6.64 -5.32
C GLN A 679 14.02 8.01 -4.90
N MET A 680 15.27 8.33 -5.23
CA MET A 680 15.79 9.68 -5.03
C MET A 680 15.30 10.61 -6.14
N ASP A 681 14.62 11.69 -5.76
CA ASP A 681 14.30 12.79 -6.67
C ASP A 681 15.60 13.49 -7.09
N PRO A 682 15.95 13.49 -8.40
CA PRO A 682 17.17 14.13 -8.88
C PRO A 682 17.15 15.66 -8.76
N VAL A 683 15.98 16.28 -8.59
CA VAL A 683 15.84 17.74 -8.46
C VAL A 683 16.03 18.18 -7.01
N SER A 684 15.30 17.59 -6.07
CA SER A 684 15.36 17.97 -4.65
C SER A 684 16.43 17.22 -3.85
N GLY A 685 16.96 16.10 -4.36
CA GLY A 685 17.86 15.21 -3.63
C GLY A 685 17.18 14.45 -2.49
N ARG A 686 15.84 14.36 -2.48
CA ARG A 686 15.05 13.71 -1.41
C ARG A 686 14.54 12.35 -1.87
N PRO A 687 14.42 11.36 -0.98
CA PRO A 687 13.67 10.16 -1.31
C PRO A 687 12.20 10.53 -1.48
N ILE A 688 11.58 10.02 -2.54
CA ILE A 688 10.15 10.09 -2.77
C ILE A 688 9.59 8.69 -2.80
N TRP A 689 8.42 8.51 -2.21
CA TRP A 689 7.61 7.34 -2.50
C TRP A 689 6.94 7.58 -3.85
N CYS A 690 6.83 6.57 -4.69
CA CYS A 690 6.10 6.57 -5.95
C CYS A 690 5.20 5.34 -5.88
N ARG A 691 4.01 5.41 -6.44
CA ARG A 691 3.19 4.21 -6.59
C ARG A 691 3.45 3.66 -8.00
N PRO A 692 4.04 2.48 -8.17
CA PRO A 692 4.09 1.83 -9.47
C PRO A 692 2.76 1.09 -9.68
N GLY A 693 2.00 1.49 -10.70
CA GLY A 693 0.82 0.76 -11.12
C GLY A 693 -0.45 0.88 -10.27
N SER A 694 -1.47 0.08 -10.62
CA SER A 694 -2.81 0.13 -10.01
C SER A 694 -2.90 -0.59 -8.67
N MET A 695 -3.84 -0.16 -7.82
CA MET A 695 -4.26 -0.99 -6.69
C MET A 695 -5.05 -2.19 -7.20
N GLN A 696 -4.77 -3.38 -6.68
CA GLN A 696 -5.52 -4.61 -6.98
C GLN A 696 -6.56 -4.83 -5.88
N ASP A 697 -7.85 -4.73 -6.17
CA ASP A 697 -8.90 -5.07 -5.19
C ASP A 697 -9.15 -6.58 -5.23
N LYS A 698 -9.02 -7.25 -4.08
CA LYS A 698 -9.16 -8.70 -4.02
C LYS A 698 -10.58 -9.09 -4.39
N GLY A 699 -10.76 -10.12 -5.22
CA GLY A 699 -12.09 -10.52 -5.68
C GLY A 699 -12.79 -9.51 -6.61
N GLN A 700 -12.13 -8.45 -7.09
CA GLN A 700 -12.74 -7.55 -8.07
C GLN A 700 -11.77 -7.24 -9.22
N ALA A 701 -12.25 -7.28 -10.45
CA ALA A 701 -11.53 -6.66 -11.56
C ALA A 701 -11.61 -5.13 -11.41
N MET A 702 -10.48 -4.48 -11.14
CA MET A 702 -10.41 -3.03 -11.06
C MET A 702 -9.98 -2.41 -12.39
N GLY A 703 -10.26 -1.10 -12.50
CA GLY A 703 -9.67 -0.26 -13.52
C GLY A 703 -8.16 -0.17 -13.42
N ILE A 704 -7.53 0.21 -14.53
CA ILE A 704 -6.10 0.50 -14.61
C ILE A 704 -5.91 1.98 -14.28
N ALA A 705 -5.01 2.29 -13.36
CA ALA A 705 -4.74 3.66 -12.94
C ALA A 705 -3.22 3.88 -12.95
N PRO A 706 -2.69 4.55 -14.01
CA PRO A 706 -1.28 4.93 -14.05
C PRO A 706 -0.95 5.76 -12.83
N ALA A 707 -0.01 5.26 -12.06
CA ALA A 707 0.29 5.83 -10.77
C ALA A 707 1.44 6.84 -10.87
N MET A 708 1.26 7.94 -10.15
CA MET A 708 2.04 9.17 -10.26
C MET A 708 3.49 8.95 -9.78
N PRO A 709 4.52 9.26 -10.59
CA PRO A 709 5.91 9.24 -10.17
C PRO A 709 6.32 10.55 -9.48
N GLU A 710 5.38 11.44 -9.15
CA GLU A 710 5.59 12.56 -8.24
C GLU A 710 5.44 12.12 -6.77
N ASP A 711 5.97 12.95 -5.87
CA ASP A 711 5.81 12.75 -4.43
C ASP A 711 4.29 12.68 -4.08
N PRO A 712 3.80 11.55 -3.56
CA PRO A 712 2.41 11.36 -3.22
C PRO A 712 1.98 12.31 -2.13
N TRP A 713 2.88 12.92 -1.35
CA TRP A 713 2.49 14.00 -0.43
C TRP A 713 2.12 15.31 -1.13
N ILE A 714 2.43 15.48 -2.42
CA ILE A 714 1.96 16.59 -3.26
C ILE A 714 0.53 16.31 -3.75
N PHE A 715 0.14 15.04 -3.82
CA PHE A 715 -1.06 14.62 -4.52
C PHE A 715 -2.08 13.93 -3.60
N ASN A 716 -1.69 12.87 -2.90
CA ASN A 716 -2.47 12.21 -1.86
C ASN A 716 -2.39 13.02 -0.56
N PRO A 717 -3.47 13.70 -0.16
CA PRO A 717 -3.51 14.28 1.16
C PRO A 717 -3.34 13.17 2.21
N PRO A 718 -2.45 13.36 3.21
CA PRO A 718 -2.28 12.42 4.30
C PRO A 718 -3.62 12.02 4.92
N GLY A 719 -3.92 10.72 4.91
CA GLY A 719 -5.19 10.22 5.41
C GLY A 719 -6.34 10.12 4.40
N VAL A 720 -6.09 10.21 3.10
CA VAL A 720 -7.01 9.58 2.14
C VAL A 720 -6.49 8.17 1.84
N ASP A 721 -7.12 7.18 2.47
CA ASP A 721 -6.83 5.77 2.22
C ASP A 721 -7.11 5.43 0.75
N GLY A 722 -6.18 4.73 0.09
CA GLY A 722 -6.21 4.46 -1.35
C GLY A 722 -5.72 5.59 -2.27
N GLY A 723 -5.50 6.81 -1.77
CA GLY A 723 -5.09 7.95 -2.60
C GLY A 723 -6.19 8.47 -3.53
N ILE A 724 -5.97 9.60 -4.20
CA ILE A 724 -6.94 10.17 -5.14
C ILE A 724 -6.78 9.46 -6.49
N GLY A 725 -7.88 9.08 -7.13
CA GLY A 725 -7.83 8.73 -8.55
C GLY A 725 -7.55 9.98 -9.37
N VAL A 726 -6.29 10.20 -9.77
CA VAL A 726 -5.86 11.27 -10.69
C VAL A 726 -6.62 11.21 -12.02
N ALA A 727 -6.79 9.98 -12.52
CA ALA A 727 -7.61 9.58 -13.64
C ALA A 727 -7.95 8.09 -13.43
N SER A 728 -9.24 7.76 -13.33
CA SER A 728 -9.68 6.36 -13.32
C SER A 728 -9.89 5.91 -14.77
N PHE A 729 -9.06 5.00 -15.27
CA PHE A 729 -9.45 4.22 -16.44
C PHE A 729 -10.17 2.99 -15.93
N ASP A 730 -11.50 3.00 -16.02
CA ASP A 730 -12.26 1.82 -15.69
C ASP A 730 -12.03 0.79 -16.78
N LEU A 731 -11.50 -0.36 -16.37
CA LEU A 731 -11.39 -1.52 -17.24
C LEU A 731 -12.79 -2.13 -17.36
N VAL A 732 -13.61 -1.52 -18.21
CA VAL A 732 -14.96 -2.04 -18.50
C VAL A 732 -14.78 -3.17 -19.51
N MET A 733 -14.56 -4.36 -18.97
CA MET A 733 -14.48 -5.56 -19.79
C MET A 733 -15.87 -6.11 -19.98
N GLN A 734 -16.31 -6.25 -21.22
CA GLN A 734 -17.65 -6.71 -21.49
C GLN A 734 -17.69 -7.48 -22.79
N VAL A 735 -18.21 -8.70 -22.74
CA VAL A 735 -18.68 -9.43 -23.92
C VAL A 735 -20.19 -9.24 -24.00
N ASN A 736 -20.66 -8.53 -25.02
CA ASN A 736 -22.07 -8.24 -25.24
C ASN A 736 -22.78 -9.45 -25.87
N ASP A 737 -23.19 -10.42 -25.04
CA ASP A 737 -23.94 -11.61 -25.45
C ASP A 737 -25.37 -11.63 -24.89
N ALA A 738 -26.18 -12.60 -25.35
CA ALA A 738 -27.57 -12.76 -24.91
C ALA A 738 -27.72 -13.29 -23.46
N SER A 739 -26.65 -13.84 -22.86
CA SER A 739 -26.65 -14.41 -21.52
C SER A 739 -26.33 -13.38 -20.43
N TRP A 740 -25.89 -12.20 -20.84
CA TRP A 740 -25.61 -11.08 -19.96
C TRP A 740 -26.91 -10.44 -19.48
N GLU A 741 -27.37 -10.85 -18.30
CA GLU A 741 -28.31 -10.05 -17.54
C GLU A 741 -27.58 -8.80 -17.06
N ARG A 742 -28.04 -7.61 -17.48
CA ARG A 742 -27.48 -6.33 -17.04
C ARG A 742 -27.22 -6.35 -15.53
N GLY A 743 -25.94 -6.34 -15.13
CA GLY A 743 -25.51 -5.63 -13.93
C GLY A 743 -24.91 -6.41 -12.76
N GLY A 744 -23.67 -6.85 -12.88
CA GLY A 744 -22.82 -7.20 -11.74
C GLY A 744 -21.34 -6.94 -12.03
N PRO A 745 -20.52 -6.50 -11.05
CA PRO A 745 -19.07 -6.48 -11.19
C PRO A 745 -18.50 -7.90 -11.40
N TRP A 746 -17.34 -7.98 -12.04
CA TRP A 746 -16.65 -9.25 -12.27
C TRP A 746 -15.91 -9.70 -11.01
N LEU A 747 -16.08 -10.97 -10.65
CA LEU A 747 -15.28 -11.61 -9.62
C LEU A 747 -13.97 -12.05 -10.28
N ALA A 748 -12.85 -11.46 -9.86
CA ALA A 748 -11.56 -11.69 -10.48
C ALA A 748 -10.57 -12.37 -9.54
N ARG A 749 -9.95 -13.44 -10.04
CA ARG A 749 -8.81 -14.09 -9.40
C ARG A 749 -7.53 -13.41 -9.83
N SER A 750 -6.92 -12.67 -8.91
CA SER A 750 -5.84 -11.75 -9.21
C SER A 750 -4.47 -12.30 -8.77
N SER A 751 -3.39 -11.92 -9.43
CA SER A 751 -2.02 -12.43 -9.23
C SER A 751 -1.00 -11.35 -9.54
N CYS A 752 0.23 -11.48 -9.03
CA CYS A 752 1.34 -10.58 -9.37
C CYS A 752 2.50 -11.42 -9.88
N PRO A 753 2.50 -11.80 -11.17
CA PRO A 753 3.53 -12.68 -11.71
C PRO A 753 4.94 -12.12 -11.63
N LEU A 754 5.10 -10.79 -11.54
CA LEU A 754 6.40 -10.14 -11.43
C LEU A 754 6.29 -8.81 -10.67
N ALA A 755 7.06 -8.65 -9.61
CA ALA A 755 7.37 -7.34 -9.02
C ALA A 755 8.88 -7.21 -8.94
N SER A 756 9.47 -6.29 -9.70
CA SER A 756 10.93 -6.07 -9.73
C SER A 756 11.22 -4.59 -9.86
N LYS A 757 12.46 -4.16 -9.59
CA LYS A 757 12.86 -2.78 -9.87
C LYS A 757 12.73 -2.38 -11.35
N HIS A 758 12.59 -3.31 -12.29
CA HIS A 758 12.37 -2.99 -13.71
C HIS A 758 10.90 -2.85 -14.08
N MET A 759 10.06 -3.76 -13.57
CA MET A 759 8.69 -3.95 -14.02
C MET A 759 7.81 -4.46 -12.88
N LEU A 760 6.58 -3.95 -12.82
CA LEU A 760 5.48 -4.54 -12.07
C LEU A 760 4.47 -5.14 -13.07
N ILE A 761 4.08 -6.39 -12.86
CA ILE A 761 3.05 -7.08 -13.63
C ILE A 761 1.99 -7.60 -12.68
N GLN A 762 0.77 -7.11 -12.85
CA GLN A 762 -0.41 -7.57 -12.11
C GLN A 762 -1.39 -8.17 -13.09
N GLN A 763 -1.97 -9.32 -12.78
CA GLN A 763 -2.90 -10.02 -13.66
C GLN A 763 -4.19 -10.38 -12.95
N TRP A 764 -5.32 -10.16 -13.61
CA TRP A 764 -6.66 -10.58 -13.22
C TRP A 764 -7.16 -11.65 -14.18
N ASN A 765 -7.60 -12.77 -13.64
CA ASN A 765 -8.30 -13.81 -14.38
C ASN A 765 -9.79 -13.69 -14.06
N ILE A 766 -10.61 -13.56 -15.10
CA ILE A 766 -12.05 -13.35 -15.03
C ILE A 766 -12.75 -14.52 -15.69
N ASP A 767 -13.34 -15.35 -14.84
CA ASP A 767 -14.15 -16.51 -15.23
C ASP A 767 -15.40 -16.64 -14.34
N HIS A 768 -15.67 -15.64 -13.49
CA HIS A 768 -16.84 -15.57 -12.61
C HIS A 768 -17.45 -14.16 -12.58
N GLU A 769 -18.74 -14.09 -12.28
CA GLU A 769 -19.45 -12.83 -12.04
C GLU A 769 -20.28 -12.89 -10.77
N TYR A 770 -20.43 -11.74 -10.11
CA TYR A 770 -21.31 -11.60 -8.96
C TYR A 770 -22.78 -11.66 -9.38
N LYS A 771 -23.58 -12.45 -8.67
CA LYS A 771 -25.05 -12.45 -8.80
C LYS A 771 -25.63 -11.22 -8.09
N LYS A 772 -26.81 -10.78 -8.55
CA LYS A 772 -27.60 -9.74 -7.88
C LYS A 772 -27.97 -10.17 -6.46
N VAL A 773 -27.98 -9.21 -5.55
CA VAL A 773 -28.43 -9.39 -4.16
C VAL A 773 -29.72 -8.61 -3.99
N ASN A 774 -30.82 -9.28 -3.60
CA ASN A 774 -32.15 -8.68 -3.48
C ASN A 774 -32.65 -7.97 -4.77
N GLY A 775 -32.23 -8.47 -5.93
CA GLY A 775 -32.57 -7.87 -7.23
C GLY A 775 -31.72 -6.64 -7.60
N GLU A 776 -30.85 -6.18 -6.71
CA GLU A 776 -29.95 -5.05 -6.93
C GLU A 776 -28.57 -5.51 -7.40
N MET A 777 -27.88 -4.64 -8.14
CA MET A 777 -26.50 -4.87 -8.53
C MET A 777 -25.60 -4.81 -7.29
N VAL A 778 -24.64 -5.73 -7.24
CA VAL A 778 -23.58 -5.68 -6.24
C VAL A 778 -22.76 -4.41 -6.45
N SER A 779 -22.73 -3.54 -5.44
CA SER A 779 -21.86 -2.35 -5.46
C SER A 779 -20.46 -2.69 -4.90
N ARG A 780 -19.46 -1.88 -5.24
CA ARG A 780 -18.11 -1.98 -4.64
C ARG A 780 -18.15 -1.92 -3.12
N SER A 781 -19.01 -1.08 -2.55
CA SER A 781 -19.19 -1.00 -1.10
C SER A 781 -19.73 -2.30 -0.50
N MET A 782 -20.56 -3.05 -1.24
CA MET A 782 -21.04 -4.37 -0.79
C MET A 782 -19.93 -5.41 -0.84
N ILE A 783 -19.09 -5.39 -1.88
CA ILE A 783 -17.94 -6.31 -2.00
C ILE A 783 -16.98 -6.13 -0.83
N ASN A 784 -16.73 -4.89 -0.40
CA ASN A 784 -15.82 -4.65 0.72
C ASN A 784 -16.42 -5.07 2.06
N ARG A 785 -17.73 -4.85 2.28
CA ARG A 785 -18.40 -5.23 3.54
C ARG A 785 -18.64 -6.72 3.67
N THR A 786 -19.05 -7.35 2.58
CA THR A 786 -19.43 -8.76 2.54
C THR A 786 -18.70 -9.43 1.38
N PRO A 787 -17.37 -9.64 1.47
CA PRO A 787 -16.54 -10.12 0.35
C PRO A 787 -16.91 -11.49 -0.23
N TYR A 788 -17.92 -12.14 0.35
CA TYR A 788 -18.41 -13.48 0.01
C TYR A 788 -19.74 -13.45 -0.77
N LEU A 789 -19.93 -12.47 -1.65
CA LEU A 789 -21.19 -12.33 -2.39
C LEU A 789 -21.41 -13.54 -3.32
N PRO A 790 -22.69 -13.95 -3.54
CA PRO A 790 -22.98 -15.07 -4.43
C PRO A 790 -22.44 -14.78 -5.83
N PHE A 791 -21.83 -15.79 -6.45
CA PHE A 791 -21.28 -15.68 -7.80
C PHE A 791 -21.72 -16.86 -8.67
N ARG A 792 -21.48 -16.77 -9.98
CA ARG A 792 -21.56 -17.89 -10.91
C ARG A 792 -20.35 -17.90 -11.83
N LYS A 793 -19.99 -19.08 -12.33
CA LYS A 793 -18.99 -19.24 -13.38
C LYS A 793 -19.55 -18.73 -14.71
N LEU A 794 -18.71 -18.11 -15.52
CA LEU A 794 -19.00 -17.72 -16.89
C LEU A 794 -18.85 -18.93 -17.81
N GLU A 795 -19.93 -19.28 -18.53
CA GLU A 795 -19.92 -20.47 -19.39
C GLU A 795 -19.51 -20.16 -20.84
N ASN A 796 -19.69 -18.93 -21.30
CA ASN A 796 -19.53 -18.57 -22.71
C ASN A 796 -18.11 -18.12 -23.06
N TRP A 797 -17.41 -17.53 -22.10
CA TRP A 797 -16.07 -17.00 -22.29
C TRP A 797 -15.33 -16.92 -20.96
N SER A 798 -14.02 -16.79 -21.04
CA SER A 798 -13.13 -16.46 -19.92
C SER A 798 -12.09 -15.47 -20.42
N MET A 799 -11.43 -14.79 -19.50
CA MET A 799 -10.45 -13.77 -19.88
C MET A 799 -9.37 -13.67 -18.84
N TRP A 800 -8.18 -13.30 -19.26
CA TRP A 800 -7.20 -12.69 -18.39
C TRP A 800 -6.80 -11.33 -18.92
N VAL A 801 -6.43 -10.46 -18.00
CA VAL A 801 -5.84 -9.16 -18.29
C VAL A 801 -4.72 -8.92 -17.33
N ARG A 802 -3.63 -8.34 -17.82
CA ARG A 802 -2.52 -7.89 -17.03
C ARG A 802 -2.19 -6.44 -17.31
N GLU A 803 -1.84 -5.75 -16.24
CA GLU A 803 -1.14 -4.50 -16.28
C GLU A 803 0.36 -4.80 -16.28
N VAL A 804 1.10 -4.13 -17.18
CA VAL A 804 2.55 -4.16 -17.28
C VAL A 804 3.02 -2.72 -17.08
N ALA A 805 3.49 -2.42 -15.88
CA ALA A 805 3.88 -1.09 -15.42
C ALA A 805 5.42 -1.01 -15.28
N PRO A 806 6.12 -0.32 -16.19
CA PRO A 806 7.53 -0.03 -16.02
C PRO A 806 7.76 0.77 -14.73
N VAL A 807 8.83 0.46 -14.00
CA VAL A 807 9.19 1.27 -12.83
C VAL A 807 9.78 2.60 -13.30
N MET A 808 9.01 3.66 -13.06
CA MET A 808 9.27 5.01 -13.55
C MET A 808 10.21 5.76 -12.62
N ALA A 809 11.11 6.59 -13.17
CA ALA A 809 11.88 7.52 -12.36
C ALA A 809 10.99 8.70 -11.90
N PRO A 810 11.37 9.41 -10.82
CA PRO A 810 10.73 10.66 -10.46
C PRO A 810 10.58 11.60 -11.66
N HIS A 811 9.39 12.17 -11.85
CA HIS A 811 9.01 13.08 -12.94
C HIS A 811 8.93 12.46 -14.35
N ASP A 812 9.02 11.14 -14.51
CA ASP A 812 8.66 10.47 -15.76
C ASP A 812 7.15 10.61 -16.04
N LEU A 813 6.69 10.29 -17.25
CA LEU A 813 5.26 10.19 -17.51
C LEU A 813 4.68 8.90 -16.92
N PRO A 814 3.58 8.95 -16.15
CA PRO A 814 2.86 7.77 -15.70
C PRO A 814 2.24 6.97 -16.85
N LEU A 815 2.74 5.75 -17.08
CA LEU A 815 2.37 4.87 -18.20
C LEU A 815 2.12 3.43 -17.74
N ILE A 816 1.00 2.84 -18.17
CA ILE A 816 0.72 1.40 -17.99
C ILE A 816 0.32 0.77 -19.31
N VAL A 817 0.97 -0.33 -19.67
CA VAL A 817 0.49 -1.19 -20.76
C VAL A 817 -0.51 -2.18 -20.21
N ALA A 818 -1.70 -2.21 -20.78
CA ALA A 818 -2.72 -3.21 -20.52
C ALA A 818 -2.65 -4.28 -21.61
N GLU A 819 -2.51 -5.54 -21.21
CA GLU A 819 -2.50 -6.69 -22.11
C GLU A 819 -3.55 -7.69 -21.66
N GLY A 820 -4.20 -8.40 -22.56
CA GLY A 820 -5.18 -9.39 -22.16
C GLY A 820 -5.58 -10.33 -23.27
N ARG A 821 -6.35 -11.35 -22.92
CA ARG A 821 -6.92 -12.30 -23.87
C ARG A 821 -8.31 -12.73 -23.43
N VAL A 822 -9.26 -12.65 -24.35
CA VAL A 822 -10.57 -13.27 -24.20
C VAL A 822 -10.57 -14.60 -24.94
N HIS A 823 -10.91 -15.68 -24.23
CA HIS A 823 -11.11 -17.01 -24.79
C HIS A 823 -12.59 -17.36 -24.82
N PHE A 824 -13.12 -17.74 -25.98
CA PHE A 824 -14.53 -18.10 -26.15
C PHE A 824 -14.74 -19.60 -25.92
N ASN A 825 -15.43 -19.94 -24.82
CA ASN A 825 -15.77 -21.32 -24.45
C ASN A 825 -16.95 -21.88 -25.26
N ARG A 826 -17.74 -20.99 -25.88
CA ARG A 826 -18.88 -21.31 -26.74
C ARG A 826 -18.97 -20.32 -27.89
N ASP A 827 -19.79 -20.64 -28.88
CA ASP A 827 -20.18 -19.69 -29.92
C ASP A 827 -20.93 -18.51 -29.29
N VAL A 828 -20.38 -17.32 -29.44
CA VAL A 828 -20.96 -16.08 -28.91
C VAL A 828 -21.32 -15.17 -30.07
N THR A 829 -22.60 -14.85 -30.19
CA THR A 829 -23.07 -13.82 -31.13
C THR A 829 -23.14 -12.49 -30.39
N VAL A 830 -22.44 -11.50 -30.91
CA VAL A 830 -22.52 -10.13 -30.43
C VAL A 830 -23.94 -9.60 -30.64
N THR A 831 -24.64 -9.36 -29.55
CA THR A 831 -25.99 -8.79 -29.57
C THR A 831 -25.94 -7.27 -29.54
N GLU A 832 -27.02 -6.63 -30.00
CA GLU A 832 -27.14 -5.19 -29.94
C GLU A 832 -27.29 -4.76 -28.47
N SER A 833 -26.21 -4.27 -27.87
CA SER A 833 -26.32 -3.61 -26.57
C SER A 833 -26.86 -2.20 -26.80
N ALA A 834 -27.82 -1.78 -25.96
CA ALA A 834 -28.48 -0.48 -26.06
C ALA A 834 -27.56 0.76 -25.88
N TRP A 835 -26.24 0.57 -25.80
CA TRP A 835 -25.30 1.64 -25.49
C TRP A 835 -24.09 1.77 -26.44
N MET A 836 -23.66 0.78 -27.22
CA MET A 836 -22.24 0.84 -27.70
C MET A 836 -21.84 0.22 -29.05
N GLY A 837 -22.69 -0.51 -29.79
CA GLY A 837 -22.35 -1.01 -31.15
C GLY A 837 -21.13 -1.97 -31.28
N GLN A 838 -20.38 -2.20 -30.19
CA GLN A 838 -19.18 -3.02 -30.10
C GLN A 838 -19.46 -4.36 -29.41
N GLY A 839 -18.75 -5.42 -29.81
CA GLY A 839 -18.98 -6.78 -29.32
C GLY A 839 -18.21 -7.18 -28.07
N VAL A 840 -16.94 -6.80 -28.02
CA VAL A 840 -16.11 -6.95 -26.82
C VAL A 840 -15.51 -5.59 -26.50
N VAL A 841 -15.79 -5.05 -25.32
CA VAL A 841 -15.19 -3.82 -24.80
C VAL A 841 -14.06 -4.21 -23.85
N PHE A 842 -12.90 -3.56 -24.01
CA PHE A 842 -11.67 -3.87 -23.28
C PHE A 842 -11.24 -2.76 -22.32
N GLY A 843 -11.64 -1.51 -22.57
CA GLY A 843 -11.27 -0.38 -21.73
C GLY A 843 -12.24 0.78 -21.86
N CYS A 844 -12.42 1.51 -20.77
CA CYS A 844 -13.20 2.74 -20.69
C CYS A 844 -12.37 3.85 -20.03
N ALA A 845 -12.05 4.89 -20.78
CA ALA A 845 -11.62 6.14 -20.15
C ALA A 845 -12.86 6.90 -19.71
N ALA A 846 -13.30 6.72 -18.45
CA ALA A 846 -14.45 7.43 -17.89
C ALA A 846 -13.99 8.55 -16.97
N GLN A 847 -14.38 9.78 -17.26
CA GLN A 847 -14.06 10.92 -16.41
C GLN A 847 -15.28 11.73 -16.05
N SER A 848 -15.33 12.13 -14.78
CA SER A 848 -16.22 13.21 -14.37
C SER A 848 -15.77 14.49 -15.07
N VAL A 849 -16.71 15.14 -15.76
CA VAL A 849 -16.45 16.38 -16.48
C VAL A 849 -17.11 17.51 -15.71
N SER A 850 -16.39 18.61 -15.54
CA SER A 850 -16.94 19.88 -15.06
C SER A 850 -16.45 21.00 -15.99
N PRO A 851 -17.17 22.13 -16.11
CA PRO A 851 -16.67 23.24 -16.92
C PRO A 851 -15.26 23.65 -16.48
N GLY A 852 -14.30 23.63 -17.40
CA GLY A 852 -12.87 23.87 -17.14
C GLY A 852 -12.07 22.67 -16.62
N GLU A 853 -12.67 21.48 -16.47
CA GLU A 853 -12.01 20.24 -16.05
C GLU A 853 -12.47 19.03 -16.90
N ASN A 854 -11.53 18.37 -17.58
CA ASN A 854 -11.76 17.26 -18.51
C ASN A 854 -12.78 17.57 -19.62
N ASP A 855 -12.99 18.86 -19.91
CA ASP A 855 -14.03 19.32 -20.83
C ASP A 855 -13.52 19.55 -22.25
N GLN A 856 -12.21 19.48 -22.49
CA GLN A 856 -11.59 19.42 -23.81
C GLN A 856 -11.16 18.00 -24.12
N LEU A 857 -11.38 17.60 -25.36
CA LEU A 857 -11.16 16.24 -25.85
C LEU A 857 -10.32 16.27 -27.12
N ALA A 858 -9.46 15.26 -27.28
CA ALA A 858 -8.74 14.99 -28.51
C ALA A 858 -8.88 13.50 -28.87
N LEU A 859 -9.11 13.23 -30.14
CA LEU A 859 -9.21 11.91 -30.73
C LEU A 859 -8.28 11.85 -31.93
N ARG A 860 -7.23 11.05 -31.86
CA ARG A 860 -6.36 10.74 -32.99
C ARG A 860 -6.72 9.36 -33.53
N ILE A 861 -7.04 9.30 -34.82
CA ILE A 861 -7.47 8.07 -35.49
C ILE A 861 -6.26 7.32 -36.07
N ASP A 862 -5.32 8.07 -36.66
CA ASP A 862 -4.09 7.57 -37.29
C ASP A 862 -2.99 8.66 -37.25
N ASN A 863 -1.95 8.54 -38.10
CA ASN A 863 -0.86 9.51 -38.19
C ASN A 863 -1.27 10.89 -38.71
N ASP A 864 -2.38 11.01 -39.43
CA ASP A 864 -2.75 12.22 -40.18
C ASP A 864 -4.03 12.87 -39.63
N GLN A 865 -4.92 12.10 -39.01
CA GLN A 865 -6.24 12.55 -38.60
C GLN A 865 -6.37 12.75 -37.08
N VAL A 866 -6.67 13.99 -36.68
CA VAL A 866 -7.04 14.36 -35.29
C VAL A 866 -8.33 15.15 -35.29
N ARG A 867 -9.20 14.82 -34.35
CA ARG A 867 -10.40 15.58 -34.01
C ARG A 867 -10.25 16.14 -32.61
N THR A 868 -10.49 17.43 -32.44
CA THR A 868 -10.53 18.09 -31.12
C THR A 868 -11.89 18.73 -30.91
N GLY A 869 -12.35 18.83 -29.67
CA GLY A 869 -13.60 19.50 -29.35
C GLY A 869 -13.82 19.60 -27.85
N SER A 870 -14.96 20.16 -27.44
CA SER A 870 -15.32 20.25 -26.03
C SER A 870 -16.59 19.47 -25.71
N VAL A 871 -16.70 18.98 -24.48
CA VAL A 871 -17.88 18.26 -23.97
C VAL A 871 -19.11 19.17 -23.99
N ALA A 872 -18.92 20.48 -23.82
CA ALA A 872 -19.98 21.49 -23.89
C ALA A 872 -20.66 21.55 -25.27
N GLN A 873 -19.93 21.25 -26.34
CA GLN A 873 -20.42 21.28 -27.71
C GLN A 873 -21.00 19.94 -28.17
N GLY A 874 -20.95 18.91 -27.31
CA GLY A 874 -21.22 17.53 -27.69
C GLY A 874 -20.06 16.96 -28.50
N PHE A 875 -19.47 15.88 -28.00
CA PHE A 875 -18.37 15.19 -28.68
C PHE A 875 -18.70 13.71 -28.82
N GLY A 876 -18.80 13.25 -30.06
CA GLY A 876 -19.16 11.88 -30.39
C GLY A 876 -18.40 11.39 -31.61
N TRP A 877 -17.96 10.14 -31.55
CA TRP A 877 -17.36 9.46 -32.69
C TRP A 877 -17.37 7.95 -32.50
N GLU A 878 -17.51 7.20 -33.60
CA GLU A 878 -17.28 5.77 -33.61
C GLU A 878 -16.55 5.39 -34.91
N GLY A 879 -15.53 4.54 -34.81
CA GLY A 879 -14.82 4.05 -35.99
C GLY A 879 -13.63 3.17 -35.63
N GLU A 880 -12.91 2.75 -36.66
CA GLU A 880 -11.63 2.04 -36.50
C GLU A 880 -10.51 3.01 -36.15
N VAL A 881 -9.59 2.57 -35.29
CA VAL A 881 -8.41 3.31 -34.89
C VAL A 881 -7.16 2.48 -35.19
N LYS A 882 -6.11 3.11 -35.72
CA LYS A 882 -4.83 2.46 -36.03
C LYS A 882 -3.89 2.50 -34.85
N ALA A 883 -2.88 1.61 -34.84
CA ALA A 883 -1.81 1.63 -33.85
C ALA A 883 -1.24 3.05 -33.65
N GLY A 884 -1.14 3.49 -32.38
CA GLY A 884 -0.75 4.85 -32.00
C GLY A 884 -1.88 5.89 -31.98
N GLY A 885 -3.07 5.55 -32.48
CA GLY A 885 -4.28 6.35 -32.29
C GLY A 885 -4.72 6.37 -30.82
N TYR A 886 -5.37 7.45 -30.39
CA TYR A 886 -5.71 7.64 -28.98
C TYR A 886 -6.94 8.53 -28.77
N PHE A 887 -7.53 8.42 -27.58
CA PHE A 887 -8.45 9.40 -27.01
C PHE A 887 -7.80 10.06 -25.78
N ALA A 888 -7.90 11.38 -25.67
CA ALA A 888 -7.37 12.15 -24.55
C ALA A 888 -8.38 13.19 -24.05
N SER A 889 -8.33 13.47 -22.75
CA SER A 889 -9.14 14.47 -22.05
C SER A 889 -8.25 15.41 -21.24
N TYR A 890 -8.59 16.70 -21.27
CA TYR A 890 -7.83 17.79 -20.66
C TYR A 890 -8.68 19.07 -20.49
N PRO A 891 -8.23 20.07 -19.69
CA PRO A 891 -7.26 19.88 -18.62
C PRO A 891 -7.88 19.02 -17.52
N GLY A 892 -7.20 17.98 -17.06
CA GLY A 892 -7.69 17.30 -15.87
C GLY A 892 -7.36 18.08 -14.60
N PRO A 893 -8.07 17.78 -13.49
CA PRO A 893 -7.98 18.58 -12.27
C PRO A 893 -6.56 18.63 -11.69
N LEU A 894 -5.77 17.59 -11.95
CA LEU A 894 -4.38 17.45 -11.50
C LEU A 894 -3.46 17.04 -12.66
N VAL A 895 -3.97 16.24 -13.60
CA VAL A 895 -3.27 15.71 -14.76
C VAL A 895 -4.26 15.49 -15.90
N ASN A 896 -3.79 15.56 -17.14
CA ASN A 896 -4.50 15.04 -18.32
C ASN A 896 -4.30 13.53 -18.45
N SER A 897 -5.19 12.88 -19.19
CA SER A 897 -5.17 11.43 -19.40
C SER A 897 -5.41 11.06 -20.86
N ALA A 898 -4.85 9.94 -21.30
CA ALA A 898 -5.13 9.38 -22.61
C ALA A 898 -5.16 7.84 -22.62
N LEU A 899 -5.96 7.28 -23.52
CA LEU A 899 -6.03 5.87 -23.85
C LEU A 899 -5.56 5.70 -25.29
N MET A 900 -4.47 4.96 -25.50
CA MET A 900 -3.82 4.78 -26.81
C MET A 900 -3.77 3.31 -27.21
N VAL A 901 -4.07 2.99 -28.47
CA VAL A 901 -4.01 1.60 -28.95
C VAL A 901 -2.59 1.24 -29.41
N LEU A 902 -2.15 0.02 -29.14
CA LEU A 902 -0.81 -0.45 -29.55
C LEU A 902 -0.84 -1.26 -30.85
N ASP A 903 -1.98 -1.88 -31.16
CA ASP A 903 -2.19 -2.67 -32.38
C ASP A 903 -3.29 -2.10 -33.27
N ASP A 904 -3.38 -2.66 -34.47
CA ASP A 904 -4.49 -2.41 -35.40
C ASP A 904 -5.68 -3.33 -35.11
N GLY A 905 -6.83 -3.06 -35.73
CA GLY A 905 -8.04 -3.90 -35.63
C GLY A 905 -9.01 -3.48 -34.53
N TYR A 906 -8.69 -2.42 -33.78
CA TYR A 906 -9.58 -1.84 -32.80
C TYR A 906 -10.64 -0.92 -33.40
N ARG A 907 -11.79 -0.91 -32.73
CA ARG A 907 -12.80 0.14 -32.85
C ARG A 907 -12.84 0.94 -31.56
N MET A 908 -13.01 2.24 -31.68
CA MET A 908 -13.22 3.12 -30.53
C MET A 908 -14.53 3.88 -30.69
N SER A 909 -15.30 3.96 -29.60
CA SER A 909 -16.55 4.70 -29.49
C SER A 909 -16.39 5.74 -28.40
N VAL A 910 -16.53 7.01 -28.75
CA VAL A 910 -16.38 8.16 -27.86
C VAL A 910 -17.71 8.85 -27.71
N SER A 911 -18.10 9.14 -26.48
CA SER A 911 -19.28 9.93 -26.14
C SER A 911 -19.00 10.81 -24.93
N ALA A 912 -19.40 12.06 -24.99
CA ALA A 912 -19.26 12.99 -23.86
C ALA A 912 -20.45 13.94 -23.76
N ARG A 913 -20.92 14.15 -22.52
CA ARG A 913 -22.06 15.02 -22.22
C ARG A 913 -21.87 15.75 -20.89
N LEU A 914 -22.08 17.07 -20.91
CA LEU A 914 -22.13 17.87 -19.68
C LEU A 914 -23.45 17.67 -18.92
N PRO A 915 -23.44 17.79 -17.57
CA PRO A 915 -22.30 17.92 -16.68
C PRO A 915 -21.80 16.56 -16.15
N THR A 916 -22.01 15.47 -16.90
CA THR A 916 -22.00 14.13 -16.30
C THR A 916 -20.71 13.37 -16.53
N TRP A 917 -20.25 13.23 -17.78
CA TRP A 917 -19.10 12.38 -18.08
C TRP A 917 -18.56 12.54 -19.51
N SER A 918 -17.29 12.17 -19.70
CA SER A 918 -16.70 11.80 -20.98
C SER A 918 -16.29 10.33 -20.91
N ARG A 919 -16.56 9.57 -21.98
CA ARG A 919 -16.25 8.15 -22.08
C ARG A 919 -15.68 7.80 -23.44
N ALA A 920 -14.61 7.03 -23.46
CA ALA A 920 -14.11 6.36 -24.66
C ALA A 920 -14.03 4.86 -24.41
N TYR A 921 -14.72 4.09 -25.25
CA TYR A 921 -14.76 2.64 -25.21
C TYR A 921 -13.90 2.08 -26.33
N LEU A 922 -12.95 1.23 -25.96
CA LEU A 922 -12.10 0.49 -26.88
C LEU A 922 -12.59 -0.95 -27.00
N GLY A 923 -12.78 -1.45 -28.21
CA GLY A 923 -13.32 -2.79 -28.42
C GLY A 923 -13.12 -3.37 -29.81
N VAL A 924 -13.61 -4.60 -29.99
CA VAL A 924 -13.62 -5.33 -31.27
C VAL A 924 -14.97 -5.97 -31.54
N GLY A 925 -15.22 -6.30 -32.82
CA GLY A 925 -16.49 -6.86 -33.27
C GLY A 925 -17.62 -5.83 -33.30
N LYS A 926 -18.53 -5.98 -34.26
CA LYS A 926 -19.78 -5.20 -34.36
C LYS A 926 -20.98 -6.07 -34.03
N THR A 927 -22.14 -5.46 -33.80
CA THR A 927 -23.43 -6.19 -33.72
C THR A 927 -23.55 -7.24 -34.83
N GLY A 928 -23.89 -8.48 -34.46
CA GLY A 928 -24.00 -9.62 -35.36
C GLY A 928 -22.68 -10.38 -35.63
N THR A 929 -21.55 -9.92 -35.10
CA THR A 929 -20.30 -10.69 -35.15
C THR A 929 -20.46 -11.99 -34.35
N VAL A 930 -20.01 -13.11 -34.89
CA VAL A 930 -20.04 -14.41 -34.20
C VAL A 930 -18.61 -14.83 -33.89
N PHE A 931 -18.26 -14.88 -32.61
CA PHE A 931 -17.01 -15.47 -32.15
C PHE A 931 -17.22 -16.96 -31.93
N LYS A 932 -16.38 -17.78 -32.58
CA LYS A 932 -16.49 -19.24 -32.51
C LYS A 932 -15.83 -19.78 -31.26
N THR A 933 -16.35 -20.89 -30.77
CA THR A 933 -15.72 -21.67 -29.71
C THR A 933 -14.24 -21.90 -30.00
N GLY A 934 -13.37 -21.69 -29.01
CA GLY A 934 -11.93 -21.83 -29.14
C GLY A 934 -11.20 -20.61 -29.72
N THR A 935 -11.92 -19.54 -30.10
CA THR A 935 -11.30 -18.29 -30.57
C THR A 935 -10.64 -17.55 -29.40
N ASP A 936 -9.43 -17.03 -29.64
CA ASP A 936 -8.75 -16.09 -28.75
C ASP A 936 -8.75 -14.69 -29.37
N LEU A 937 -9.02 -13.67 -28.55
CA LEU A 937 -8.86 -12.26 -28.90
C LEU A 937 -7.85 -11.61 -27.95
N ASP A 938 -6.68 -11.24 -28.48
CA ASP A 938 -5.68 -10.50 -27.73
C ASP A 938 -6.02 -9.01 -27.66
N MET A 939 -5.65 -8.37 -26.56
CA MET A 939 -5.80 -6.93 -26.37
C MET A 939 -4.49 -6.27 -25.91
N HIS A 940 -4.08 -5.16 -26.53
CA HIS A 940 -2.94 -4.34 -26.12
C HIS A 940 -3.24 -2.84 -26.26
N PHE A 941 -3.23 -2.12 -25.14
CA PHE A 941 -3.38 -0.67 -25.13
C PHE A 941 -2.54 -0.02 -24.03
N LEU A 942 -2.33 1.29 -24.14
CA LEU A 942 -1.53 2.09 -23.23
C LEU A 942 -2.43 3.12 -22.53
N ALA A 943 -2.45 3.06 -21.20
CA ALA A 943 -3.03 4.11 -20.36
C ALA A 943 -1.93 5.13 -20.02
N ILE A 944 -2.20 6.40 -20.31
CA ILE A 944 -1.27 7.51 -20.15
C ILE A 944 -1.86 8.52 -19.19
N VAL A 945 -1.07 8.92 -18.21
CA VAL A 945 -1.33 10.10 -17.39
C VAL A 945 -0.17 11.07 -17.59
N THR A 946 -0.51 12.35 -17.73
CA THR A 946 0.48 13.42 -17.93
C THR A 946 1.10 13.85 -16.60
N GLY A 947 2.27 14.48 -16.63
CA GLY A 947 2.93 14.96 -15.42
C GLY A 947 2.15 16.09 -14.73
N LEU A 948 2.27 16.18 -13.40
CA LEU A 948 1.62 17.21 -12.59
C LEU A 948 1.93 18.62 -13.11
N GLY A 949 0.88 19.42 -13.34
CA GLY A 949 1.04 20.79 -13.85
C GLY A 949 1.51 20.85 -15.31
N GLY A 950 1.41 19.74 -16.05
CA GLY A 950 1.63 19.68 -17.50
C GLY A 950 0.74 20.66 -18.27
N PRO A 951 1.10 20.98 -19.54
CA PRO A 951 0.28 21.85 -20.35
C PRO A 951 -1.13 21.25 -20.54
N PRO A 952 -2.19 22.07 -20.60
CA PRO A 952 -3.56 21.61 -20.78
C PRO A 952 -3.82 21.23 -22.25
N ASP A 953 -3.03 20.30 -22.79
CA ASP A 953 -3.07 19.85 -24.19
C ASP A 953 -2.61 18.38 -24.31
N THR A 954 -2.31 17.95 -25.54
CA THR A 954 -1.88 16.58 -25.88
C THR A 954 -0.38 16.45 -26.20
N GLU A 955 0.44 17.47 -25.95
CA GLU A 955 1.86 17.48 -26.33
C GLU A 955 2.63 16.30 -25.71
N GLN A 956 2.39 16.02 -24.43
CA GLN A 956 3.02 14.90 -23.72
C GLN A 956 2.55 13.53 -24.24
N VAL A 957 1.28 13.41 -24.67
CA VAL A 957 0.75 12.19 -25.31
C VAL A 957 1.41 11.97 -26.68
N GLU A 958 1.56 13.04 -27.48
CA GLU A 958 2.26 13.01 -28.77
C GLU A 958 3.77 12.78 -28.62
N TRP A 959 4.37 13.18 -27.49
CA TRP A 959 5.76 12.87 -27.17
C TRP A 959 5.97 11.37 -26.96
N VAL A 960 5.06 10.71 -26.24
CA VAL A 960 5.03 9.24 -26.11
C VAL A 960 4.91 8.60 -27.49
N ARG A 961 3.89 8.99 -28.26
CA ARG A 961 3.60 8.40 -29.58
C ARG A 961 4.81 8.44 -30.52
N ARG A 962 5.49 9.58 -30.62
CA ARG A 962 6.65 9.78 -31.50
C ARG A 962 7.91 9.11 -30.99
N SER A 963 8.25 9.31 -29.71
CA SER A 963 9.56 8.88 -29.19
C SER A 963 9.64 7.38 -28.93
N MET A 964 8.49 6.74 -28.69
CA MET A 964 8.38 5.31 -28.39
C MET A 964 8.03 4.46 -29.62
N GLY A 965 8.16 4.98 -30.83
CA GLY A 965 8.01 4.20 -32.07
C GLY A 965 6.56 3.86 -32.47
N LEU A 966 5.57 4.58 -31.94
CA LEU A 966 4.16 4.43 -32.32
C LEU A 966 3.77 5.37 -33.48
N ALA A 967 4.69 6.23 -33.93
CA ALA A 967 4.54 7.17 -35.04
C ALA A 967 5.84 7.26 -35.85
N GLY A 968 6.22 6.16 -36.50
CA GLY A 968 7.50 6.05 -37.19
C GLY A 968 8.61 5.48 -36.29
N PRO A 969 9.90 5.66 -36.66
CA PRO A 969 11.01 5.16 -35.87
C PRO A 969 11.05 5.78 -34.45
N PRO A 970 11.45 5.03 -33.41
CA PRO A 970 11.62 5.57 -32.08
C PRO A 970 12.78 6.57 -32.01
N ALA A 971 12.86 7.32 -30.91
CA ALA A 971 13.92 8.32 -30.70
C ALA A 971 15.31 7.71 -30.41
N TYR A 972 15.39 6.39 -30.25
CA TYR A 972 16.62 5.64 -30.02
C TYR A 972 16.90 4.67 -31.18
N THR A 973 18.14 4.22 -31.29
CA THR A 973 18.56 3.16 -32.22
C THR A 973 19.17 2.01 -31.46
N VAL A 974 19.09 0.81 -32.03
CA VAL A 974 19.67 -0.41 -31.46
C VAL A 974 20.52 -1.09 -32.53
N LYS A 975 21.79 -1.34 -32.21
CA LYS A 975 22.70 -2.11 -33.06
C LYS A 975 23.06 -3.42 -32.35
N ALA A 976 22.41 -4.50 -32.76
CA ALA A 976 22.68 -5.84 -32.25
C ALA A 976 24.01 -6.39 -32.80
N THR A 977 24.77 -7.05 -31.94
CA THR A 977 25.95 -7.86 -32.32
C THR A 977 25.75 -9.35 -32.00
N GLN A 978 24.76 -9.68 -31.16
CA GLN A 978 24.31 -11.03 -30.83
C GLN A 978 22.83 -10.98 -30.47
N GLY A 979 22.05 -11.96 -30.92
CA GLY A 979 20.59 -11.93 -30.79
C GLY A 979 19.94 -11.02 -31.85
N GLN A 980 18.62 -10.88 -31.78
CA GLN A 980 17.84 -10.13 -32.77
C GLN A 980 16.92 -9.11 -32.11
N VAL A 981 16.72 -7.97 -32.78
CA VAL A 981 15.67 -7.00 -32.41
C VAL A 981 14.39 -7.42 -33.12
N LYS A 982 13.35 -7.78 -32.36
CA LYS A 982 12.04 -8.18 -32.90
C LYS A 982 11.14 -7.00 -33.16
N GLY A 983 11.19 -6.01 -32.28
CA GLY A 983 10.25 -4.90 -32.24
C GLY A 983 10.77 -3.75 -31.39
N THR A 984 10.31 -2.55 -31.73
CA THR A 984 10.67 -1.31 -31.01
C THR A 984 9.45 -0.44 -30.70
N LYS A 985 8.24 -0.99 -30.86
CA LYS A 985 6.98 -0.30 -30.58
C LYS A 985 6.73 -0.34 -29.08
N PHE A 986 6.90 0.80 -28.43
CA PHE A 986 6.84 0.98 -26.97
C PHE A 986 7.88 0.18 -26.18
N PHE A 987 7.81 -1.15 -26.20
CA PHE A 987 8.88 -2.02 -25.71
C PHE A 987 9.98 -2.15 -26.77
N LEU A 988 11.22 -2.26 -26.30
CA LEU A 988 12.28 -2.89 -27.08
C LEU A 988 12.18 -4.40 -26.88
N GLU A 989 11.82 -5.13 -27.93
CA GLU A 989 11.65 -6.57 -27.91
C GLU A 989 12.85 -7.27 -28.55
N LEU A 990 13.46 -8.19 -27.81
CA LEU A 990 14.72 -8.84 -28.14
C LEU A 990 14.58 -10.37 -28.13
N ASP A 991 15.10 -11.06 -29.13
CA ASP A 991 15.34 -12.52 -29.05
C ASP A 991 16.78 -12.77 -28.63
N ALA A 992 16.95 -13.57 -27.57
CA ALA A 992 18.26 -14.03 -27.14
C ALA A 992 18.85 -15.05 -28.12
N GLN A 993 20.17 -15.01 -28.28
CA GLN A 993 20.96 -16.02 -28.97
C GLN A 993 22.07 -16.47 -28.03
N ASP A 994 22.30 -17.79 -27.91
CA ASP A 994 23.36 -18.34 -27.05
C ASP A 994 23.33 -17.85 -25.59
N GLY A 995 22.13 -17.63 -25.06
CA GLY A 995 21.89 -17.22 -23.68
C GLY A 995 21.67 -15.72 -23.45
N GLY A 996 21.76 -14.87 -24.48
CA GLY A 996 21.46 -13.45 -24.32
C GLY A 996 21.47 -12.61 -25.59
N PHE A 997 21.24 -11.32 -25.43
CA PHE A 997 21.37 -10.27 -26.44
C PHE A 997 22.58 -9.40 -26.12
N THR A 998 23.34 -9.02 -27.14
CA THR A 998 24.44 -8.05 -27.00
C THR A 998 24.27 -6.96 -28.05
N GLY A 999 24.40 -5.70 -27.65
CA GLY A 999 24.32 -4.59 -28.59
C GLY A 999 24.50 -3.22 -27.96
N VAL A 1000 24.47 -2.19 -28.82
CA VAL A 1000 24.53 -0.78 -28.39
C VAL A 1000 23.14 -0.15 -28.55
N ILE A 1001 22.66 0.48 -27.48
CA ILE A 1001 21.44 1.29 -27.45
C ILE A 1001 21.87 2.75 -27.37
N SER A 1002 21.45 3.57 -28.35
CA SER A 1002 21.86 4.98 -28.38
C SER A 1002 21.22 5.80 -27.27
N GLN A 1003 21.89 6.88 -26.87
CA GLN A 1003 21.32 7.89 -26.00
C GLN A 1003 20.02 8.45 -26.59
N ALA A 1004 19.00 8.63 -25.75
CA ALA A 1004 17.74 9.27 -26.13
C ALA A 1004 17.09 9.96 -24.93
N LYS A 1005 16.27 10.98 -25.21
CA LYS A 1005 15.37 11.56 -24.22
C LYS A 1005 13.97 11.00 -24.46
N LEU A 1006 13.57 10.06 -23.62
CA LEU A 1006 12.29 9.36 -23.69
C LEU A 1006 11.30 9.87 -22.63
N PRO A 1007 9.98 9.67 -22.82
CA PRO A 1007 8.94 9.94 -21.81
C PRO A 1007 9.10 9.12 -20.53
N LEU A 1008 9.76 7.96 -20.65
CA LEU A 1008 10.24 7.14 -19.55
C LEU A 1008 11.76 7.26 -19.53
N THR A 1009 12.35 7.60 -18.39
CA THR A 1009 13.82 7.63 -18.23
C THR A 1009 14.45 6.31 -18.66
N ARG A 1010 13.81 5.20 -18.30
CA ARG A 1010 14.28 3.85 -18.56
C ARG A 1010 13.45 3.22 -19.67
N LEU A 1011 14.12 2.86 -20.77
CA LEU A 1011 13.50 2.14 -21.89
C LEU A 1011 13.09 0.74 -21.39
N PRO A 1012 11.80 0.37 -21.42
CA PRO A 1012 11.37 -0.96 -21.04
C PRO A 1012 11.71 -1.98 -22.13
N ILE A 1013 12.17 -3.16 -21.71
CA ILE A 1013 12.71 -4.21 -22.58
C ILE A 1013 12.03 -5.55 -22.27
N ARG A 1014 11.64 -6.28 -23.32
CA ARG A 1014 11.26 -7.70 -23.26
C ARG A 1014 12.32 -8.53 -23.94
N ILE A 1015 12.79 -9.59 -23.28
CA ILE A 1015 13.74 -10.53 -23.86
C ILE A 1015 13.17 -11.95 -23.85
N TYR A 1016 13.15 -12.57 -25.03
CA TYR A 1016 12.61 -13.90 -25.29
C TYR A 1016 13.74 -14.92 -25.47
N GLY A 1017 13.42 -16.21 -25.30
CA GLY A 1017 14.36 -17.32 -25.57
C GLY A 1017 15.37 -17.58 -24.45
N LEU A 1018 15.10 -17.10 -23.24
CA LEU A 1018 15.89 -17.40 -22.04
C LEU A 1018 15.21 -18.50 -21.22
N ASN A 1019 16.00 -19.21 -20.39
CA ASN A 1019 15.45 -20.14 -19.41
C ASN A 1019 15.17 -19.40 -18.09
N PRO A 1020 13.92 -19.37 -17.59
CA PRO A 1020 13.56 -18.67 -16.35
C PRO A 1020 14.17 -19.30 -15.09
N HIS A 1021 14.76 -20.50 -15.18
CA HIS A 1021 15.48 -21.15 -14.08
C HIS A 1021 16.93 -20.69 -13.94
N TRP A 1022 17.41 -19.78 -14.79
CA TRP A 1022 18.78 -19.26 -14.77
C TRP A 1022 18.78 -17.76 -14.48
N SER A 1023 19.61 -17.31 -13.52
CA SER A 1023 19.76 -15.88 -13.22
C SER A 1023 20.09 -15.08 -14.47
N ALA A 1024 19.39 -13.97 -14.66
CA ALA A 1024 19.57 -13.07 -15.79
C ALA A 1024 19.72 -11.61 -15.34
N ALA A 1025 20.45 -10.83 -16.11
CA ALA A 1025 20.69 -9.43 -15.80
C ALA A 1025 20.96 -8.60 -17.05
N VAL A 1026 20.77 -7.28 -16.92
CA VAL A 1026 21.40 -6.29 -17.78
C VAL A 1026 22.82 -6.05 -17.25
N TYR A 1027 23.83 -6.32 -18.08
CA TYR A 1027 25.20 -5.94 -17.81
C TYR A 1027 25.61 -4.80 -18.75
N ASP A 1028 25.75 -3.61 -18.19
CA ASP A 1028 26.29 -2.45 -18.91
C ASP A 1028 27.81 -2.49 -18.88
N ARG A 1029 28.44 -2.73 -20.03
CA ARG A 1029 29.90 -2.92 -20.13
C ARG A 1029 30.67 -1.62 -19.92
N LYS A 1030 30.13 -0.48 -20.36
CA LYS A 1030 30.77 0.83 -20.18
C LYS A 1030 30.77 1.24 -18.72
N ARG A 1031 29.65 1.01 -18.02
CA ARG A 1031 29.46 1.44 -16.63
C ARG A 1031 29.84 0.35 -15.62
N ARG A 1032 30.02 -0.89 -16.09
CA ARG A 1032 30.32 -2.08 -15.30
C ARG A 1032 29.25 -2.39 -14.24
N GLU A 1033 27.99 -2.11 -14.57
CA GLU A 1033 26.81 -2.30 -13.70
C GLU A 1033 26.11 -3.61 -14.04
N LEU A 1034 25.77 -4.42 -13.04
CA LEU A 1034 25.03 -5.69 -13.18
C LEU A 1034 23.67 -5.56 -12.51
N ILE A 1035 22.61 -5.53 -13.31
CA ILE A 1035 21.27 -5.20 -12.84
C ILE A 1035 20.36 -6.40 -13.12
N PRO A 1036 20.03 -7.22 -12.09
CA PRO A 1036 19.26 -8.44 -12.30
C PRO A 1036 17.80 -8.14 -12.65
N PHE A 1037 17.16 -9.05 -13.40
CA PHE A 1037 15.75 -8.95 -13.78
C PHE A 1037 15.03 -10.30 -13.72
N GLY A 1038 13.73 -10.25 -13.42
CA GLY A 1038 12.87 -11.43 -13.30
C GLY A 1038 12.13 -11.81 -14.59
N PHE A 1039 11.32 -12.85 -14.46
CA PHE A 1039 10.63 -13.50 -15.58
C PHE A 1039 9.13 -13.65 -15.31
N THR A 1040 8.32 -13.60 -16.37
CA THR A 1040 6.96 -14.14 -16.36
C THR A 1040 6.62 -14.67 -17.75
N ASP A 1041 5.85 -15.76 -17.83
CA ASP A 1041 5.50 -16.44 -19.08
C ASP A 1041 6.69 -16.77 -20.00
N GLY A 1042 7.85 -17.07 -19.41
CA GLY A 1042 9.09 -17.33 -20.14
C GLY A 1042 9.74 -16.10 -20.79
N VAL A 1043 9.26 -14.89 -20.48
CA VAL A 1043 9.80 -13.61 -20.98
C VAL A 1043 10.52 -12.89 -19.84
N GLY A 1044 11.73 -12.40 -20.10
CA GLY A 1044 12.48 -11.55 -19.18
C GLY A 1044 12.10 -10.07 -19.34
N TYR A 1045 11.94 -9.35 -18.24
CA TYR A 1045 11.53 -7.94 -18.24
C TYR A 1045 12.61 -7.05 -17.65
N ALA A 1046 13.27 -6.26 -18.49
CA ALA A 1046 14.41 -5.42 -18.12
C ALA A 1046 14.16 -3.96 -18.49
N SER A 1047 15.11 -3.09 -18.11
CA SER A 1047 15.12 -1.70 -18.56
C SER A 1047 16.52 -1.10 -18.58
N VAL A 1048 16.73 -0.10 -19.44
CA VAL A 1048 18.01 0.63 -19.59
C VAL A 1048 17.75 2.13 -19.53
N ASP A 1049 18.54 2.86 -18.72
CA ASP A 1049 18.49 4.32 -18.68
C ASP A 1049 19.15 4.92 -19.93
N THR A 1050 18.34 5.49 -20.81
CA THR A 1050 18.80 6.04 -22.10
C THR A 1050 19.35 7.46 -22.00
N ARG A 1051 19.23 8.12 -20.82
CA ARG A 1051 19.70 9.50 -20.62
C ARG A 1051 21.17 9.58 -20.26
N ARG A 1052 21.75 8.48 -19.75
CA ARG A 1052 23.15 8.43 -19.27
C ARG A 1052 24.19 8.40 -20.40
N GLY A 1053 23.78 8.48 -21.67
CA GLY A 1053 24.62 8.27 -22.85
C GLY A 1053 24.47 6.86 -23.43
N ASP A 1054 25.05 6.60 -24.60
CA ASP A 1054 24.99 5.31 -25.29
C ASP A 1054 25.35 4.13 -24.37
N SER A 1055 24.47 3.15 -24.27
CA SER A 1055 24.62 1.98 -23.42
C SER A 1055 25.09 0.79 -24.25
N ASP A 1056 26.23 0.22 -23.87
CA ASP A 1056 26.76 -1.00 -24.46
C ASP A 1056 26.43 -2.18 -23.53
N VAL A 1057 25.46 -3.00 -23.93
CA VAL A 1057 24.77 -3.91 -23.01
C VAL A 1057 24.87 -5.37 -23.44
N TYR A 1058 24.98 -6.23 -22.44
CA TYR A 1058 24.53 -7.62 -22.49
C TYR A 1058 23.23 -7.75 -21.70
N ILE A 1059 22.23 -8.42 -22.25
CA ILE A 1059 20.94 -8.68 -21.58
C ILE A 1059 20.66 -10.17 -21.73
N GLY A 1060 20.72 -10.94 -20.65
CA GLY A 1060 20.55 -12.40 -20.77
C GLY A 1060 20.94 -13.19 -19.52
N SER A 1061 20.91 -14.52 -19.65
CA SER A 1061 21.32 -15.46 -18.61
C SER A 1061 22.81 -15.35 -18.30
N LEU A 1062 23.18 -15.25 -17.03
CA LEU A 1062 24.58 -15.09 -16.61
C LEU A 1062 25.39 -16.38 -16.76
N ALA A 1063 24.72 -17.52 -16.62
CA ALA A 1063 25.21 -18.85 -16.93
C ALA A 1063 24.13 -19.65 -17.67
N THR A 1064 24.54 -20.62 -18.47
CA THR A 1064 23.65 -21.52 -19.22
C THR A 1064 24.14 -22.96 -19.09
N CYS A 1065 23.27 -23.94 -19.36
CA CYS A 1065 23.68 -25.33 -19.49
C CYS A 1065 22.83 -26.11 -20.50
N ASP A 1066 23.25 -27.33 -20.81
CA ASP A 1066 22.55 -28.27 -21.70
C ASP A 1066 21.38 -29.02 -21.03
N SER A 1067 21.10 -28.74 -19.75
CA SER A 1067 19.99 -29.33 -18.98
C SER A 1067 19.04 -28.26 -18.43
N PRO A 1068 17.90 -28.00 -19.08
CA PRO A 1068 17.01 -26.89 -18.71
C PRO A 1068 16.37 -27.02 -17.32
N GLU A 1069 16.28 -28.24 -16.79
CA GLU A 1069 15.77 -28.56 -15.44
C GLU A 1069 16.72 -28.12 -14.31
N LEU A 1070 18.01 -27.90 -14.64
CA LEU A 1070 19.00 -27.46 -13.66
C LEU A 1070 18.83 -25.96 -13.41
N ARG A 1071 18.70 -25.58 -12.14
CA ARG A 1071 18.59 -24.17 -11.73
C ARG A 1071 19.98 -23.59 -11.54
N LEU A 1072 20.22 -22.41 -12.11
CA LEU A 1072 21.51 -21.73 -12.06
C LEU A 1072 21.34 -20.37 -11.39
N TRP A 1073 21.92 -20.21 -10.20
CA TRP A 1073 22.00 -18.92 -9.54
C TRP A 1073 23.42 -18.36 -9.69
N VAL A 1074 23.54 -17.11 -10.15
CA VAL A 1074 24.83 -16.44 -10.34
C VAL A 1074 24.84 -15.18 -9.48
N VAL A 1075 25.60 -15.22 -8.40
CA VAL A 1075 25.54 -14.22 -7.34
C VAL A 1075 26.84 -13.42 -7.30
N GLU A 1076 26.75 -12.11 -7.43
CA GLU A 1076 27.89 -11.19 -7.28
C GLU A 1076 28.11 -10.90 -5.78
N GLU A 1077 29.16 -11.48 -5.20
CA GLU A 1077 29.54 -11.19 -3.80
C GLU A 1077 30.31 -9.88 -3.70
N SER A 1078 31.10 -9.58 -4.73
CA SER A 1078 31.82 -8.33 -4.94
C SER A 1078 32.07 -8.14 -6.43
N PRO A 1079 32.53 -6.95 -6.89
CA PRO A 1079 32.85 -6.71 -8.30
C PRO A 1079 33.84 -7.70 -8.93
N THR A 1080 34.58 -8.47 -8.13
CA THR A 1080 35.59 -9.44 -8.58
C THR A 1080 35.28 -10.89 -8.19
N ILE A 1081 34.24 -11.14 -7.38
CA ILE A 1081 33.88 -12.47 -6.89
C ILE A 1081 32.44 -12.77 -7.28
N VAL A 1082 32.29 -13.75 -8.17
CA VAL A 1082 30.99 -14.24 -8.62
C VAL A 1082 30.89 -15.72 -8.31
N THR A 1083 29.88 -16.09 -7.55
CA THR A 1083 29.59 -17.48 -7.18
C THR A 1083 28.49 -18.03 -8.09
N ILE A 1084 28.71 -19.23 -8.62
CA ILE A 1084 27.73 -19.97 -9.42
C ILE A 1084 27.23 -21.10 -8.55
N ILE A 1085 25.90 -21.23 -8.47
CA ILE A 1085 25.22 -22.30 -7.75
C ILE A 1085 24.37 -23.06 -8.76
N ALA A 1086 24.63 -24.36 -8.88
CA ALA A 1086 23.83 -25.28 -9.68
C ALA A 1086 22.99 -26.15 -8.75
N HIS A 1087 21.67 -25.99 -8.82
CA HIS A 1087 20.72 -26.72 -7.99
C HIS A 1087 19.88 -27.69 -8.82
N ASN A 1088 19.83 -28.93 -8.37
CA ASN A 1088 19.03 -29.98 -9.00
C ASN A 1088 17.77 -30.26 -8.15
N PRO A 1089 16.59 -29.75 -8.57
CA PRO A 1089 15.34 -29.96 -7.84
C PRO A 1089 14.69 -31.33 -8.11
N THR A 1090 15.27 -32.16 -8.98
CA THR A 1090 14.67 -33.42 -9.42
C THR A 1090 15.00 -34.59 -8.49
N ASP A 1091 14.40 -35.75 -8.76
CA ASP A 1091 14.60 -37.00 -8.02
C ASP A 1091 15.78 -37.85 -8.55
N LYS A 1092 16.47 -37.39 -9.60
CA LYS A 1092 17.59 -38.10 -10.24
C LYS A 1092 18.80 -37.18 -10.37
N PRO A 1093 20.04 -37.72 -10.34
CA PRO A 1093 21.21 -36.91 -10.65
C PRO A 1093 21.13 -36.30 -12.06
N ILE A 1094 21.54 -35.04 -12.19
CA ILE A 1094 21.67 -34.36 -13.48
C ILE A 1094 23.15 -34.19 -13.78
N THR A 1095 23.58 -34.62 -14.97
CA THR A 1095 24.91 -34.31 -15.51
C THR A 1095 24.74 -33.27 -16.61
N ALA A 1096 25.40 -32.14 -16.46
CA ALA A 1096 25.24 -31.00 -17.36
C ALA A 1096 26.56 -30.26 -17.57
N THR A 1097 26.70 -29.65 -18.75
CA THR A 1097 27.80 -28.74 -19.06
C THR A 1097 27.35 -27.31 -18.76
N VAL A 1098 27.81 -26.74 -17.65
CA VAL A 1098 27.53 -25.35 -17.28
C VAL A 1098 28.59 -24.43 -17.89
N LYS A 1099 28.14 -23.38 -18.59
CA LYS A 1099 29.01 -22.40 -19.25
C LYS A 1099 28.56 -20.97 -18.95
N ARG A 1100 29.50 -20.02 -19.07
CA ARG A 1100 29.19 -18.58 -19.03
C ARG A 1100 28.22 -18.21 -20.15
N GLY A 1101 27.30 -17.27 -19.90
CA GLY A 1101 26.50 -16.66 -20.97
C GLY A 1101 27.39 -16.05 -22.06
N ALA A 1102 27.05 -16.27 -23.34
CA ALA A 1102 27.80 -15.71 -24.45
C ALA A 1102 27.58 -14.18 -24.46
N GLY A 1103 28.65 -13.38 -24.32
CA GLY A 1103 28.58 -11.92 -24.19
C GLY A 1103 28.64 -11.39 -22.74
N TYR A 1104 28.49 -12.23 -21.73
CA TYR A 1104 28.64 -11.82 -20.32
C TYR A 1104 30.13 -11.74 -19.92
N GLU A 1105 30.74 -10.58 -20.08
CA GLU A 1105 32.20 -10.40 -19.93
C GLU A 1105 32.67 -10.01 -18.52
N ARG A 1106 31.77 -9.95 -17.53
CA ARG A 1106 32.12 -9.62 -16.14
C ARG A 1106 33.01 -10.67 -15.47
N VAL A 1107 32.89 -11.94 -15.88
CA VAL A 1107 33.66 -13.07 -15.33
C VAL A 1107 34.49 -13.75 -16.42
N PRO A 1108 35.62 -14.42 -16.06
CA PRO A 1108 36.38 -15.23 -17.00
C PRO A 1108 35.50 -16.26 -17.70
N VAL A 1109 35.86 -16.61 -18.94
CA VAL A 1109 35.20 -17.71 -19.67
C VAL A 1109 35.38 -18.99 -18.88
N PHE A 1110 34.29 -19.71 -18.64
CA PHE A 1110 34.31 -21.04 -18.03
C PHE A 1110 33.32 -21.96 -18.74
N GLN A 1111 33.66 -23.25 -18.72
CA GLN A 1111 32.80 -24.35 -19.15
C GLN A 1111 33.15 -25.55 -18.26
N LYS A 1112 32.18 -26.09 -17.54
CA LYS A 1112 32.40 -27.13 -16.53
C LYS A 1112 31.35 -28.22 -16.68
N LEU A 1113 31.81 -29.46 -16.84
CA LEU A 1113 30.94 -30.64 -16.71
C LEU A 1113 30.75 -30.91 -15.22
N ILE A 1114 29.50 -30.92 -14.77
CA ILE A 1114 29.14 -31.20 -13.38
C ILE A 1114 28.09 -32.31 -13.32
N THR A 1115 28.10 -33.06 -12.22
CA THR A 1115 27.02 -33.97 -11.86
C THR A 1115 26.45 -33.53 -10.53
N VAL A 1116 25.22 -33.03 -10.52
CA VAL A 1116 24.53 -32.57 -9.33
C VAL A 1116 23.59 -33.67 -8.84
N PRO A 1117 23.79 -34.25 -7.64
CA PRO A 1117 22.88 -35.25 -7.08
C PRO A 1117 21.43 -34.76 -6.97
N ALA A 1118 20.48 -35.70 -6.93
CA ALA A 1118 19.07 -35.39 -6.75
C ALA A 1118 18.82 -34.58 -5.47
N GLY A 1119 18.03 -33.50 -5.56
CA GLY A 1119 17.70 -32.63 -4.44
C GLY A 1119 18.93 -32.06 -3.72
N SER A 1120 19.91 -31.57 -4.48
CA SER A 1120 21.15 -31.01 -3.92
C SER A 1120 21.68 -29.85 -4.76
N SER A 1121 22.68 -29.16 -4.20
CA SER A 1121 23.35 -28.03 -4.82
C SER A 1121 24.86 -28.24 -4.89
N LEU A 1122 25.48 -27.68 -5.93
CA LEU A 1122 26.93 -27.46 -6.03
C LEU A 1122 27.18 -25.97 -6.21
N SER A 1123 28.20 -25.43 -5.53
CA SER A 1123 28.63 -24.04 -5.71
C SER A 1123 30.13 -23.93 -5.98
N TRP A 1124 30.53 -22.93 -6.77
CA TRP A 1124 31.93 -22.59 -7.01
C TRP A 1124 32.08 -21.12 -7.40
N THR A 1125 33.27 -20.55 -7.18
CA THR A 1125 33.61 -19.21 -7.67
C THR A 1125 34.01 -19.28 -9.14
N ALA A 1126 33.51 -18.35 -9.96
CA ALA A 1126 33.88 -18.27 -11.37
C ALA A 1126 35.41 -18.08 -11.52
N GLY A 1127 36.08 -19.03 -12.19
CA GLY A 1127 37.54 -19.05 -12.34
C GLY A 1127 38.29 -19.92 -11.33
N ASP A 1128 37.60 -20.56 -10.38
CA ASP A 1128 38.15 -21.59 -9.48
C ASP A 1128 37.65 -23.00 -9.88
N ASP A 1129 38.51 -24.00 -9.69
CA ASP A 1129 38.21 -25.41 -9.96
C ASP A 1129 37.51 -26.07 -8.76
N LYS A 1130 37.69 -25.57 -7.54
CA LYS A 1130 37.10 -26.15 -6.33
C LYS A 1130 35.58 -25.98 -6.28
N MET A 1131 34.88 -27.06 -5.92
CA MET A 1131 33.42 -27.06 -5.71
C MET A 1131 33.11 -27.33 -4.25
N HIS A 1132 32.04 -26.69 -3.77
CA HIS A 1132 31.55 -26.82 -2.41
C HIS A 1132 30.07 -27.27 -2.43
N HIS A 1133 29.67 -27.99 -1.39
CA HIS A 1133 28.26 -28.23 -1.10
C HIS A 1133 27.80 -27.11 -0.16
N PRO A 1134 26.90 -26.22 -0.63
CA PRO A 1134 26.36 -25.14 0.19
C PRO A 1134 25.33 -25.60 1.22
#